data_AF-A0A0N4Y2S6-F1
#
_entry.id   AF-A0A0N4Y2S6-F1
#
_cell.length_a   1.000
_cell.length_b   1.000
_cell.length_c   1.000
_cell.angle_alpha   90.00
_cell.angle_beta   90.00
_cell.angle_gamma   90.00
#
_symmetry.space_group_name_H-M   'P 1'
#
loop_
_entity.id
_entity.type
_entity.pdbx_description
1 polymer ?
#
loop_
_entity_poly.entity_id
_entity_poly.type
_entity_poly.pdbx_seq_one_letter_code
_entity_poly.pdbx_strand_id
1 'polypeptide(L)'
;MIFWAVLLIIIAYSFLRLWNTRRSLPPGPLPIPYIGNMHQLAWKMMVEKKELTEAMRDFVKEYGDVHTFWFGPEATIQICSYDAASEALIKNGSSFVNRALPFLFEYSRELERQMGGSELSIDPSETFELLVGNIINRLMFTDRFEKGDEERFFTLKRKIDNLFEDFEVYDFLINKWTVHLPFIRQRAKKLLKPQNDLLDFLQNQVDQRKKDIAEGRHVLEGEGLDFVDAFLAEIEKQRKLGTTSSFDEQFLRETLLDLWTAGQETTATTMTWAFAYLILNPDVMSKVVSELRQVTHSNRPLSLSDRAATSYYNAVLTEIHRCASIFPMNLARMTQQPTVVGAHLIPAGIPINVQVSLAMSDEKLFEDYQKVIGNMLLRYHIAPDPLHMPSMGAKAVMSVVRKPKPFKMMIVALVFIIIVVFLLAQVLVIRNTLPPGPFPLPIIGNSHQLLYKMWIQKKDFVEIVREYIKEYGSVHTFWFGPIPLVQLCDYATAHEAMVQKGGMFVNRELAHIFELTREGKGILGSNDYHWLEQRRFALHTLRNFGFGRNIIEQRIMLEFDHTCEEIDNRLKGLKELSLNPASIFDLLVANIITRILFTNRFEKADEAQFLKLKSKVDVEKEIAEGTHVLDGEGNDFVDAYLIQMVKDKRAGLLTTFDKETLSITLLDLWTAGQATTTITLVWAFAFLLNYPEVQSRVEEELRKVTNGSRPLSLMDKTKTPYFNATLHEIHRCAAIFPVNLWRTTEEDTAVGKYLLRKGTAVAAQMSLIMTEEEFFPDPSRFDPDRYFETEKLDKHVIPFGLGKRACPGESLARAELYLIIGNFLLCYRTSFDPDHMPVLRSRTVKDLVRVPPPYNIVLSHQ
;
A
#
# COMPACT_ATOMS: atom_id res chain seq x y z
N MET A 1 7.11 58.81 6.00
CA MET A 1 8.18 57.94 6.54
C MET A 1 7.65 56.87 7.49
N ILE A 2 6.93 57.20 8.57
CA ILE A 2 6.48 56.22 9.59
C ILE A 2 5.81 54.96 8.99
N PHE A 3 4.87 55.11 8.05
CA PHE A 3 4.26 53.97 7.33
C PHE A 3 5.30 53.02 6.72
N TRP A 4 6.33 53.55 6.05
CA TRP A 4 7.40 52.76 5.44
C TRP A 4 8.34 52.12 6.47
N ALA A 5 8.55 52.75 7.64
CA ALA A 5 9.32 52.18 8.73
C ALA A 5 8.58 51.02 9.41
N VAL A 6 7.28 51.20 9.69
CA VAL A 6 6.39 50.14 10.20
C VAL A 6 6.28 49.00 9.20
N LEU A 7 6.13 49.30 7.91
CA LEU A 7 6.11 48.30 6.84
C LEU A 7 7.45 47.55 6.74
N LEU A 8 8.60 48.23 6.86
CA LEU A 8 9.92 47.58 6.91
C LEU A 8 10.09 46.67 8.14
N ILE A 9 9.59 47.07 9.31
CA ILE A 9 9.61 46.25 10.53
C ILE A 9 8.70 45.01 10.37
N ILE A 10 7.50 45.18 9.82
CA ILE A 10 6.57 44.06 9.54
C ILE A 10 7.15 43.11 8.48
N ILE A 11 7.78 43.64 7.43
CA ILE A 11 8.46 42.83 6.40
C ILE A 11 9.66 42.10 7.00
N ALA A 12 10.49 42.77 7.80
CA ALA A 12 11.65 42.14 8.46
C ALA A 12 11.23 41.04 9.44
N TYR A 13 10.22 41.28 10.27
CA TYR A 13 9.65 40.29 11.19
C TYR A 13 9.03 39.11 10.43
N SER A 14 8.32 39.37 9.33
CA SER A 14 7.71 38.32 8.50
C SER A 14 8.74 37.50 7.74
N PHE A 15 9.83 38.11 7.26
CA PHE A 15 10.97 37.38 6.70
C PHE A 15 11.70 36.57 7.77
N LEU A 16 11.95 37.11 8.97
CA LEU A 16 12.55 36.36 10.09
C LEU A 16 11.70 35.15 10.49
N ARG A 17 10.38 35.31 10.53
CA ARG A 17 9.44 34.22 10.79
C ARG A 17 9.45 33.18 9.66
N LEU A 18 9.28 33.59 8.41
CA LEU A 18 9.35 32.69 7.24
C LEU A 18 10.70 31.96 7.16
N TRP A 19 11.80 32.62 7.49
CA TRP A 19 13.14 32.04 7.50
C TRP A 19 13.33 30.99 8.59
N ASN A 20 12.79 31.24 9.79
CA ASN A 20 12.82 30.27 10.88
C ASN A 20 11.87 29.08 10.64
N THR A 21 10.70 29.28 10.01
CA THR A 21 9.75 28.19 9.68
C THR A 21 10.18 27.37 8.44
N ARG A 22 10.73 28.00 7.40
CA ARG A 22 11.26 27.28 6.22
C ARG A 22 12.50 26.44 6.55
N ARG A 23 13.20 26.75 7.65
CA ARG A 23 14.33 25.96 8.17
C ARG A 23 13.93 24.61 8.77
N SER A 24 12.65 24.35 9.02
CA SER A 24 12.13 23.10 9.57
C SER A 24 11.18 22.38 8.59
N LEU A 25 11.27 22.66 7.28
CA LEU A 25 10.41 22.08 6.25
C LEU A 25 11.24 21.63 5.02
N PRO A 26 10.81 20.57 4.29
CA PRO A 26 11.45 20.09 3.06
C PRO A 26 11.65 21.14 1.94
N PRO A 27 12.45 20.84 0.90
CA PRO A 27 12.83 21.82 -0.11
C PRO A 27 11.65 22.20 -1.00
N GLY A 28 11.75 23.38 -1.62
CA GLY A 28 10.70 23.92 -2.47
C GLY A 28 11.05 25.30 -3.02
N PRO A 29 10.29 25.77 -4.03
CA PRO A 29 10.60 27.01 -4.72
C PRO A 29 10.61 28.20 -3.76
N LEU A 30 11.39 29.23 -4.06
CA LEU A 30 11.61 30.35 -3.14
C LEU A 30 10.31 31.19 -2.99
N PRO A 31 9.68 31.22 -1.79
CA PRO A 31 8.35 31.84 -1.64
C PRO A 31 8.45 33.34 -1.41
N ILE A 32 7.54 34.10 -2.02
CA ILE A 32 7.37 35.53 -1.74
C ILE A 32 6.40 35.67 -0.55
N PRO A 33 6.73 36.43 0.52
CA PRO A 33 5.80 36.64 1.63
C PRO A 33 4.44 37.14 1.13
N TYR A 34 3.36 36.56 1.65
CA TYR A 34 1.97 36.87 1.26
C TYR A 34 1.53 36.38 -0.13
N ILE A 35 2.37 35.66 -0.88
CA ILE A 35 2.05 35.17 -2.25
C ILE A 35 2.49 33.72 -2.49
N GLY A 36 3.63 33.29 -1.94
CA GLY A 36 4.15 31.93 -2.09
C GLY A 36 4.77 31.67 -3.45
N ASN A 37 4.53 30.48 -4.00
CA ASN A 37 5.06 29.94 -5.25
C ASN A 37 4.07 29.98 -6.42
N MET A 38 2.85 30.49 -6.20
CA MET A 38 1.77 30.53 -7.20
C MET A 38 2.24 31.07 -8.57
N HIS A 39 3.01 32.17 -8.51
CA HIS A 39 3.58 32.87 -9.66
C HIS A 39 4.54 32.04 -10.53
N GLN A 40 5.12 30.96 -9.99
CA GLN A 40 6.00 30.05 -10.73
C GLN A 40 5.18 29.03 -11.54
N LEU A 41 4.07 28.51 -10.99
CA LEU A 41 3.22 27.53 -11.68
C LEU A 41 2.47 28.15 -12.87
N ALA A 42 1.91 29.34 -12.68
CA ALA A 42 1.22 30.11 -13.72
C ALA A 42 2.10 30.36 -14.97
N TRP A 43 3.42 30.45 -14.80
CA TRP A 43 4.37 30.65 -15.89
C TRP A 43 4.49 29.42 -16.80
N LYS A 44 4.71 28.22 -16.21
CA LYS A 44 4.83 26.97 -16.98
C LYS A 44 3.55 26.65 -17.77
N MET A 45 2.39 26.97 -17.19
CA MET A 45 1.10 26.72 -17.87
C MET A 45 0.81 27.75 -18.96
N MET A 46 0.83 29.06 -18.68
CA MET A 46 0.40 30.08 -19.65
C MET A 46 1.46 30.51 -20.67
N VAL A 47 2.75 30.24 -20.43
CA VAL A 47 3.86 30.66 -21.31
C VAL A 47 4.54 29.48 -22.00
N GLU A 48 4.83 28.40 -21.26
CA GLU A 48 5.40 27.17 -21.86
C GLU A 48 4.33 26.22 -22.43
N LYS A 49 3.03 26.53 -22.25
CA LYS A 49 1.87 25.75 -22.72
C LYS A 49 1.82 24.29 -22.24
N LYS A 50 2.33 24.03 -21.04
CA LYS A 50 2.24 22.71 -20.39
C LYS A 50 0.95 22.59 -19.59
N GLU A 51 0.33 21.41 -19.62
CA GLU A 51 -0.85 21.16 -18.77
C GLU A 51 -0.49 21.08 -17.28
N LEU A 52 -1.48 21.14 -16.40
CA LEU A 52 -1.25 21.15 -14.94
C LEU A 52 -0.39 19.96 -14.48
N THR A 53 -0.68 18.76 -14.97
CA THR A 53 0.07 17.53 -14.64
C THR A 53 1.52 17.60 -15.12
N GLU A 54 1.80 18.24 -16.26
CA GLU A 54 3.16 18.44 -16.76
C GLU A 54 3.90 19.57 -16.03
N ALA A 55 3.21 20.67 -15.73
CA ALA A 55 3.77 21.77 -14.97
C ALA A 55 4.10 21.33 -13.53
N MET A 56 3.23 20.55 -12.87
CA MET A 56 3.52 19.89 -11.59
C MET A 56 4.65 18.87 -11.73
N ARG A 57 4.68 18.05 -12.80
CA ARG A 57 5.80 17.13 -13.08
C ARG A 57 7.12 17.89 -13.30
N ASP A 58 7.09 19.15 -13.72
CA ASP A 58 8.26 20.03 -13.76
C ASP A 58 8.63 20.62 -12.38
N PHE A 59 7.67 20.91 -11.49
CA PHE A 59 7.98 21.20 -10.07
C PHE A 59 8.54 20.00 -9.34
N VAL A 60 8.10 18.79 -9.68
CA VAL A 60 8.68 17.52 -9.20
C VAL A 60 10.11 17.35 -9.73
N LYS A 61 10.40 17.71 -10.99
CA LYS A 61 11.78 17.74 -11.51
C LYS A 61 12.67 18.80 -10.85
N GLU A 62 12.13 19.97 -10.52
CA GLU A 62 12.91 21.07 -9.90
C GLU A 62 13.08 20.93 -8.38
N TYR A 63 12.11 20.37 -7.66
CA TYR A 63 12.04 20.40 -6.19
C TYR A 63 11.84 19.02 -5.53
N GLY A 64 11.52 17.97 -6.30
CA GLY A 64 11.45 16.57 -5.85
C GLY A 64 10.03 15.99 -5.76
N ASP A 65 9.94 14.66 -5.64
CA ASP A 65 8.67 13.92 -5.48
C ASP A 65 7.93 14.26 -4.17
N VAL A 66 8.66 14.79 -3.19
CA VAL A 66 8.22 15.24 -1.87
C VAL A 66 8.76 16.65 -1.65
N HIS A 67 7.96 17.68 -1.96
CA HIS A 67 8.43 19.07 -1.92
C HIS A 67 7.46 20.00 -1.17
N THR A 68 8.01 20.93 -0.37
CA THR A 68 7.21 21.98 0.28
C THR A 68 6.95 23.11 -0.70
N PHE A 69 5.80 23.05 -1.37
CA PHE A 69 5.28 24.18 -2.11
C PHE A 69 4.73 25.23 -1.10
N TRP A 70 4.56 26.48 -1.55
CA TRP A 70 3.97 27.57 -0.78
C TRP A 70 2.86 28.25 -1.59
N PHE A 71 1.71 28.57 -0.99
CA PHE A 71 0.77 29.58 -1.51
C PHE A 71 0.48 30.54 -0.37
N GLY A 72 0.31 31.83 -0.70
CA GLY A 72 0.39 32.87 0.33
C GLY A 72 1.70 32.76 1.15
N PRO A 73 1.68 33.13 2.44
CA PRO A 73 2.78 32.90 3.39
C PRO A 73 2.89 31.46 3.95
N GLU A 74 2.26 30.46 3.35
CA GLU A 74 1.92 29.20 4.04
C GLU A 74 2.49 27.95 3.35
N ALA A 75 2.57 26.81 4.07
CA ALA A 75 3.37 25.63 3.70
C ALA A 75 2.68 24.27 3.95
N THR A 76 2.84 23.34 3.00
CA THR A 76 2.15 22.06 2.75
C THR A 76 3.06 21.26 1.81
N ILE A 77 3.08 19.93 1.93
CA ILE A 77 4.02 19.09 1.16
C ILE A 77 3.28 18.39 0.03
N GLN A 78 3.70 18.69 -1.19
CA GLN A 78 3.21 18.04 -2.41
C GLN A 78 3.93 16.71 -2.58
N ILE A 79 3.14 15.65 -2.82
CA ILE A 79 3.63 14.27 -2.92
C ILE A 79 3.09 13.63 -4.18
N CYS A 80 4.02 13.31 -5.09
CA CYS A 80 3.72 13.11 -6.50
C CYS A 80 4.29 11.82 -7.11
N SER A 81 4.93 10.96 -6.30
CA SER A 81 5.35 9.61 -6.73
C SER A 81 4.66 8.53 -5.90
N TYR A 82 4.41 7.36 -6.51
CA TYR A 82 3.75 6.23 -5.84
C TYR A 82 4.54 5.76 -4.62
N ASP A 83 5.87 5.77 -4.67
CA ASP A 83 6.70 5.45 -3.52
C ASP A 83 6.45 6.46 -2.40
N ALA A 84 6.57 7.76 -2.63
CA ALA A 84 6.23 8.76 -1.61
C ALA A 84 4.75 8.73 -1.16
N ALA A 85 3.84 8.13 -1.93
CA ALA A 85 2.44 7.99 -1.58
C ALA A 85 2.16 6.72 -0.74
N SER A 86 2.82 5.60 -1.07
CA SER A 86 2.79 4.29 -0.40
C SER A 86 3.69 4.22 0.85
N GLU A 87 4.71 5.09 0.88
CA GLU A 87 5.53 5.49 2.03
C GLU A 87 4.87 6.71 2.75
N ALA A 88 3.60 7.07 2.44
CA ALA A 88 2.78 7.98 3.25
C ALA A 88 1.50 7.36 3.81
N LEU A 89 0.52 6.97 2.99
CA LEU A 89 -0.83 6.68 3.50
C LEU A 89 -1.04 5.24 3.99
N ILE A 90 -0.07 4.35 3.71
CA ILE A 90 -0.21 2.90 3.92
C ILE A 90 0.51 2.47 5.20
N LYS A 91 1.81 2.16 5.15
CA LYS A 91 2.51 1.57 6.31
C LYS A 91 2.71 2.54 7.50
N ASN A 92 2.20 3.79 7.43
CA ASN A 92 2.27 4.87 8.45
C ASN A 92 0.89 5.20 9.09
N GLY A 93 -0.20 4.59 8.61
CA GLY A 93 -1.57 5.05 8.83
C GLY A 93 -2.00 5.46 10.25
N SER A 94 -1.47 4.85 11.32
CA SER A 94 -1.92 5.11 12.71
C SER A 94 -1.48 6.47 13.28
N SER A 95 -0.53 7.17 12.66
CA SER A 95 -0.29 8.59 12.96
C SER A 95 -0.67 9.50 11.79
N PHE A 96 -1.49 8.99 10.85
CA PHE A 96 -2.15 9.75 9.78
C PHE A 96 -3.67 9.86 9.98
N VAL A 97 -4.16 9.71 11.22
CA VAL A 97 -5.59 9.50 11.51
C VAL A 97 -6.44 10.77 11.34
N ASN A 98 -5.86 11.96 11.56
CA ASN A 98 -6.61 13.21 11.51
C ASN A 98 -6.62 13.78 10.08
N ARG A 99 -7.82 14.06 9.56
CA ARG A 99 -8.03 14.62 8.21
C ARG A 99 -7.53 16.05 8.11
N ALA A 100 -6.95 16.40 6.96
CA ALA A 100 -6.72 17.78 6.55
C ALA A 100 -7.13 17.92 5.08
N LEU A 101 -8.29 18.52 4.86
CA LEU A 101 -8.85 18.80 3.53
C LEU A 101 -8.02 19.86 2.77
N PRO A 102 -8.07 19.91 1.42
CA PRO A 102 -8.47 18.87 0.47
C PRO A 102 -7.36 18.70 -0.60
N PHE A 103 -7.36 19.22 -1.84
CA PHE A 103 -8.30 19.07 -2.98
C PHE A 103 -7.47 18.93 -4.27
N LEU A 104 -7.84 18.01 -5.18
CA LEU A 104 -7.96 18.29 -6.62
C LEU A 104 -8.47 17.04 -7.35
N PHE A 105 -9.52 17.19 -8.16
CA PHE A 105 -9.49 16.90 -9.60
C PHE A 105 -10.85 17.18 -10.25
N GLU A 106 -10.83 17.90 -11.36
CA GLU A 106 -11.98 18.13 -12.24
C GLU A 106 -11.47 18.52 -13.63
N TYR A 107 -11.91 17.79 -14.67
CA TYR A 107 -12.43 18.26 -15.97
C TYR A 107 -12.56 17.05 -16.93
N SER A 108 -13.53 16.95 -17.85
CA SER A 108 -14.61 17.90 -18.19
C SER A 108 -15.88 17.20 -18.67
N ARG A 109 -17.03 17.89 -18.58
CA ARG A 109 -18.09 17.79 -19.60
C ARG A 109 -17.70 18.72 -20.76
N GLU A 110 -17.47 18.18 -21.96
CA GLU A 110 -17.82 18.84 -23.22
C GLU A 110 -17.75 17.83 -24.39
N LEU A 111 -18.91 17.32 -24.82
CA LEU A 111 -19.13 16.89 -26.21
C LEU A 111 -20.63 16.75 -26.50
N GLU A 112 -21.06 17.68 -27.33
CA GLU A 112 -22.35 17.91 -28.01
C GLU A 112 -23.34 16.73 -28.13
N ARG A 113 -24.65 16.92 -27.89
CA ARG A 113 -25.63 17.57 -28.80
C ARG A 113 -25.64 17.00 -30.23
N GLN A 114 -26.55 16.06 -30.52
CA GLN A 114 -27.79 16.31 -31.28
C GLN A 114 -28.50 15.02 -31.76
N MET A 115 -29.85 15.05 -31.73
CA MET A 115 -30.78 14.21 -32.51
C MET A 115 -30.78 12.68 -32.25
N GLY A 116 -31.90 11.97 -32.40
CA GLY A 116 -33.27 12.45 -32.65
C GLY A 116 -34.20 11.41 -33.27
N GLY A 117 -34.80 10.53 -32.46
CA GLY A 117 -35.84 9.60 -32.90
C GLY A 117 -36.35 8.67 -31.80
N SER A 118 -37.66 8.63 -31.58
CA SER A 118 -38.48 7.63 -30.84
C SER A 118 -37.92 6.88 -29.61
N GLU A 119 -36.96 7.43 -28.88
CA GLU A 119 -36.43 6.89 -27.62
C GLU A 119 -36.46 7.95 -26.50
N LEU A 120 -36.63 7.51 -25.25
CA LEU A 120 -36.68 8.39 -24.09
C LEU A 120 -35.25 8.68 -23.58
N SER A 121 -34.70 9.82 -23.99
CA SER A 121 -33.42 10.31 -23.44
C SER A 121 -33.62 10.86 -22.02
N ILE A 122 -32.77 10.40 -21.09
CA ILE A 122 -32.72 10.78 -19.67
C ILE A 122 -31.28 11.18 -19.36
N ASP A 123 -31.04 12.26 -18.60
CA ASP A 123 -29.70 12.50 -18.03
C ASP A 123 -29.49 11.53 -16.84
N PRO A 124 -28.52 10.60 -16.92
CA PRO A 124 -28.27 9.67 -15.83
C PRO A 124 -27.77 10.36 -14.55
N SER A 125 -27.15 11.53 -14.64
CA SER A 125 -26.47 12.16 -13.49
C SER A 125 -27.47 12.56 -12.40
N GLU A 126 -28.45 13.40 -12.71
CA GLU A 126 -29.50 13.81 -11.76
C GLU A 126 -30.24 12.59 -11.17
N THR A 127 -30.48 11.57 -11.99
CA THR A 127 -31.17 10.33 -11.60
C THR A 127 -30.37 9.52 -10.58
N PHE A 128 -29.06 9.34 -10.79
CA PHE A 128 -28.21 8.59 -9.86
C PHE A 128 -27.80 9.42 -8.64
N GLU A 129 -27.58 10.72 -8.78
CA GLU A 129 -27.27 11.63 -7.67
C GLU A 129 -28.36 11.61 -6.60
N LEU A 130 -29.63 11.71 -7.01
CA LEU A 130 -30.80 11.64 -6.11
C LEU A 130 -31.01 10.23 -5.54
N LEU A 131 -30.77 9.17 -6.33
CA LEU A 131 -30.88 7.78 -5.86
C LEU A 131 -29.86 7.47 -4.77
N VAL A 132 -28.58 7.77 -5.01
CA VAL A 132 -27.50 7.54 -4.04
C VAL A 132 -27.67 8.47 -2.83
N GLY A 133 -28.03 9.74 -3.05
CA GLY A 133 -28.32 10.69 -1.97
C GLY A 133 -29.39 10.18 -1.01
N ASN A 134 -30.44 9.53 -1.53
CA ASN A 134 -31.46 8.87 -0.73
C ASN A 134 -30.95 7.62 0.02
N ILE A 135 -30.06 6.83 -0.58
CA ILE A 135 -29.48 5.64 0.06
C ILE A 135 -28.61 6.06 1.26
N ILE A 136 -27.69 7.01 1.09
CA ILE A 136 -26.79 7.42 2.18
C ILE A 136 -27.55 8.19 3.28
N ASN A 137 -28.50 9.06 2.92
CA ASN A 137 -29.31 9.80 3.90
C ASN A 137 -30.15 8.83 4.76
N ARG A 138 -30.69 7.77 4.15
CA ARG A 138 -31.44 6.73 4.86
C ARG A 138 -30.57 5.86 5.78
N LEU A 139 -29.30 5.63 5.44
CA LEU A 139 -28.36 4.92 6.32
C LEU A 139 -27.94 5.75 7.55
N MET A 140 -28.04 7.07 7.47
CA MET A 140 -27.65 7.97 8.58
C MET A 140 -28.83 8.45 9.43
N PHE A 141 -29.98 8.71 8.81
CA PHE A 141 -31.14 9.36 9.46
C PHE A 141 -32.46 8.61 9.27
N THR A 142 -32.47 7.43 8.63
CA THR A 142 -33.67 6.68 8.20
C THR A 142 -34.58 7.45 7.20
N ASP A 143 -34.28 8.72 6.95
CA ASP A 143 -35.03 9.71 6.19
C ASP A 143 -34.66 9.75 4.70
N ARG A 144 -35.54 10.31 3.87
CA ARG A 144 -35.40 10.38 2.41
C ARG A 144 -35.91 11.70 1.84
N PHE A 145 -35.31 12.15 0.75
CA PHE A 145 -35.84 13.22 -0.09
C PHE A 145 -37.09 12.70 -0.83
N GLU A 146 -38.22 13.35 -0.61
CA GLU A 146 -39.48 13.07 -1.30
C GLU A 146 -39.69 13.99 -2.50
N LYS A 147 -40.70 13.69 -3.32
CA LYS A 147 -40.96 14.34 -4.61
C LYS A 147 -41.53 15.76 -4.44
N GLY A 148 -40.62 16.67 -4.10
CA GLY A 148 -40.85 18.08 -3.77
C GLY A 148 -39.63 18.73 -3.10
N ASP A 149 -38.88 17.96 -2.29
CA ASP A 149 -37.58 18.38 -1.71
C ASP A 149 -36.40 18.15 -2.67
N GLU A 150 -36.64 17.67 -3.90
CA GLU A 150 -35.62 17.43 -4.93
C GLU A 150 -34.82 18.72 -5.23
N GLU A 151 -35.48 19.89 -5.33
CA GLU A 151 -34.80 21.18 -5.52
C GLU A 151 -33.92 21.56 -4.31
N ARG A 152 -34.30 21.16 -3.09
CA ARG A 152 -33.52 21.38 -1.88
C ARG A 152 -32.29 20.47 -1.85
N PHE A 153 -32.44 19.20 -2.24
CA PHE A 153 -31.31 18.28 -2.45
C PHE A 153 -30.34 18.84 -3.50
N PHE A 154 -30.80 19.12 -4.72
CA PHE A 154 -29.95 19.63 -5.80
C PHE A 154 -29.38 21.02 -5.50
N THR A 155 -30.03 21.85 -4.69
CA THR A 155 -29.45 23.13 -4.23
C THR A 155 -28.38 22.94 -3.16
N LEU A 156 -28.45 21.89 -2.35
CA LEU A 156 -27.37 21.53 -1.42
C LEU A 156 -26.21 20.88 -2.16
N LYS A 157 -26.50 19.93 -3.07
CA LYS A 157 -25.56 19.27 -3.98
C LYS A 157 -24.77 20.29 -4.80
N ARG A 158 -25.45 21.17 -5.55
CA ARG A 158 -24.85 22.26 -6.34
C ARG A 158 -23.97 23.22 -5.54
N LYS A 159 -24.25 23.44 -4.25
CA LYS A 159 -23.33 24.21 -3.38
C LYS A 159 -22.03 23.45 -3.15
N ILE A 160 -22.11 22.13 -2.93
CA ILE A 160 -20.94 21.25 -2.78
C ILE A 160 -20.20 21.09 -4.12
N ASP A 161 -20.88 21.03 -5.27
CA ASP A 161 -20.23 21.12 -6.59
C ASP A 161 -19.38 22.39 -6.68
N ASN A 162 -19.99 23.53 -6.32
CA ASN A 162 -19.31 24.82 -6.26
C ASN A 162 -18.15 24.86 -5.24
N LEU A 163 -18.08 23.97 -4.23
CA LEU A 163 -16.90 23.85 -3.35
C LEU A 163 -15.71 23.17 -4.05
N PHE A 164 -15.97 22.21 -4.94
CA PHE A 164 -14.94 21.56 -5.76
C PHE A 164 -14.57 22.42 -6.99
N GLU A 165 -15.55 22.99 -7.71
CA GLU A 165 -15.32 23.88 -8.85
C GLU A 165 -14.59 25.18 -8.45
N ASP A 166 -14.91 25.79 -7.30
CA ASP A 166 -14.23 27.03 -6.87
C ASP A 166 -12.82 26.80 -6.34
N PHE A 167 -12.42 25.58 -5.93
CA PHE A 167 -11.12 25.41 -5.27
C PHE A 167 -10.00 25.40 -6.32
N GLU A 168 -9.04 26.30 -6.19
CA GLU A 168 -7.91 26.35 -7.12
C GLU A 168 -6.71 25.62 -6.53
N VAL A 169 -5.76 25.22 -7.39
CA VAL A 169 -4.46 24.65 -6.98
C VAL A 169 -3.86 25.40 -5.78
N TYR A 170 -4.09 26.71 -5.69
CA TYR A 170 -3.48 27.59 -4.72
C TYR A 170 -4.17 27.77 -3.36
N ASP A 171 -5.31 27.14 -3.12
CA ASP A 171 -5.94 27.12 -1.79
C ASP A 171 -5.40 25.97 -0.90
N PHE A 172 -4.63 25.02 -1.46
CA PHE A 172 -3.89 23.92 -0.80
C PHE A 172 -2.93 24.36 0.33
N LEU A 173 -2.56 25.64 0.32
CA LEU A 173 -1.61 26.25 1.24
C LEU A 173 -2.30 27.43 1.93
N ILE A 174 -3.43 27.09 2.54
CA ILE A 174 -4.08 27.85 3.60
C ILE A 174 -3.97 26.99 4.86
N ASN A 175 -2.87 27.16 5.61
CA ASN A 175 -2.72 26.65 6.98
C ASN A 175 -3.21 27.67 8.02
N LYS A 176 -2.54 27.80 9.17
CA LYS A 176 -3.10 28.33 10.43
C LYS A 176 -2.88 29.82 10.68
N TRP A 177 -2.11 30.53 9.85
CA TRP A 177 -1.81 31.96 9.98
C TRP A 177 -2.49 32.82 8.91
N THR A 178 -2.56 32.36 7.66
CA THR A 178 -2.74 33.30 6.53
C THR A 178 -4.17 33.43 6.05
N VAL A 179 -5.03 32.50 6.49
CA VAL A 179 -6.50 32.63 6.61
C VAL A 179 -6.96 33.91 7.34
N HIS A 180 -6.06 34.62 8.04
CA HIS A 180 -6.34 35.92 8.67
C HIS A 180 -6.12 37.15 7.76
N LEU A 181 -5.46 37.01 6.60
CA LEU A 181 -5.21 38.12 5.68
C LEU A 181 -6.48 38.48 4.90
N PRO A 182 -6.80 39.76 4.63
CA PRO A 182 -8.13 40.16 4.12
C PRO A 182 -8.62 39.38 2.89
N PHE A 183 -7.78 39.24 1.86
CA PHE A 183 -8.14 38.57 0.62
C PHE A 183 -8.22 37.04 0.76
N ILE A 184 -7.26 36.41 1.46
CA ILE A 184 -7.27 34.95 1.71
C ILE A 184 -8.41 34.58 2.69
N ARG A 185 -8.73 35.44 3.66
CA ARG A 185 -9.89 35.29 4.54
C ARG A 185 -11.21 35.38 3.78
N GLN A 186 -11.30 36.24 2.78
CA GLN A 186 -12.47 36.34 1.90
C GLN A 186 -12.58 35.13 0.97
N ARG A 187 -11.45 34.64 0.43
CA ARG A 187 -11.34 33.41 -0.37
C ARG A 187 -11.75 32.17 0.43
N ALA A 188 -11.14 31.94 1.59
CA ALA A 188 -11.49 30.85 2.51
C ALA A 188 -12.95 30.94 3.00
N LYS A 189 -13.51 32.14 3.20
CA LYS A 189 -14.95 32.32 3.48
C LYS A 189 -15.85 32.03 2.29
N LYS A 190 -15.40 32.21 1.04
CA LYS A 190 -16.15 31.77 -0.16
C LYS A 190 -16.16 30.24 -0.20
N LEU A 191 -14.99 29.63 -0.09
CA LEU A 191 -14.77 28.18 -0.14
C LEU A 191 -15.53 27.44 0.97
N LEU A 192 -15.35 27.80 2.23
CA LEU A 192 -15.95 27.06 3.35
C LEU A 192 -17.47 27.28 3.49
N LYS A 193 -18.09 28.23 2.76
CA LYS A 193 -19.52 28.53 2.94
C LYS A 193 -20.43 27.34 2.56
N PRO A 194 -20.34 26.72 1.37
CA PRO A 194 -21.07 25.48 1.05
C PRO A 194 -20.98 24.38 2.11
N GLN A 195 -19.79 24.16 2.68
CA GLN A 195 -19.58 23.14 3.70
C GLN A 195 -20.34 23.48 4.99
N ASN A 196 -20.39 24.76 5.39
CA ASN A 196 -21.23 25.20 6.52
C ASN A 196 -22.72 25.03 6.21
N ASP A 197 -23.20 25.40 5.02
CA ASP A 197 -24.61 25.23 4.62
C ASP A 197 -25.04 23.74 4.66
N LEU A 198 -24.13 22.77 4.45
CA LEU A 198 -24.35 21.33 4.61
C LEU A 198 -24.21 20.84 6.07
N LEU A 199 -23.21 21.32 6.82
CA LEU A 199 -23.07 21.04 8.25
C LEU A 199 -24.30 21.52 9.04
N ASP A 200 -24.85 22.68 8.69
CA ASP A 200 -26.10 23.20 9.26
C ASP A 200 -27.28 22.28 8.92
N PHE A 201 -27.38 21.76 7.69
CA PHE A 201 -28.43 20.78 7.32
C PHE A 201 -28.32 19.49 8.16
N LEU A 202 -27.12 18.92 8.26
CA LEU A 202 -26.87 17.69 9.03
C LEU A 202 -27.10 17.90 10.54
N GLN A 203 -26.69 19.05 11.08
CA GLN A 203 -26.94 19.43 12.47
C GLN A 203 -28.45 19.59 12.75
N ASN A 204 -29.21 20.22 11.85
CA ASN A 204 -30.65 20.34 11.99
C ASN A 204 -31.35 18.97 12.00
N GLN A 205 -30.87 17.98 11.22
CA GLN A 205 -31.38 16.60 11.28
C GLN A 205 -31.04 15.91 12.61
N VAL A 206 -29.82 16.08 13.13
CA VAL A 206 -29.42 15.57 14.46
C VAL A 206 -30.25 16.22 15.58
N ASP A 207 -30.46 17.52 15.54
CA ASP A 207 -31.23 18.24 16.56
C ASP A 207 -32.73 17.91 16.48
N GLN A 208 -33.28 17.70 15.28
CA GLN A 208 -34.64 17.20 15.11
C GLN A 208 -34.76 15.76 15.66
N ARG A 209 -33.83 14.85 15.37
CA ARG A 209 -33.79 13.50 15.97
C ARG A 209 -33.71 13.54 17.50
N LYS A 210 -32.83 14.38 18.07
CA LYS A 210 -32.72 14.57 19.53
C LYS A 210 -34.01 15.12 20.14
N LYS A 211 -34.70 16.02 19.45
CA LYS A 211 -36.02 16.53 19.83
C LYS A 211 -37.10 15.43 19.76
N ASP A 212 -37.09 14.61 18.72
CA ASP A 212 -38.02 13.49 18.56
C ASP A 212 -37.83 12.45 19.67
N ILE A 213 -36.59 12.18 20.07
CA ILE A 213 -36.26 11.34 21.24
C ILE A 213 -36.76 12.00 22.54
N ALA A 214 -36.49 13.29 22.75
CA ALA A 214 -36.90 14.01 23.96
C ALA A 214 -38.41 14.16 24.12
N GLU A 215 -39.15 14.21 23.01
CA GLU A 215 -40.62 14.24 22.96
C GLU A 215 -41.25 12.83 22.92
N GLY A 216 -40.46 11.75 22.96
CA GLY A 216 -40.93 10.36 22.91
C GLY A 216 -41.54 9.94 21.57
N ARG A 217 -41.26 10.69 20.50
CA ARG A 217 -41.68 10.41 19.11
C ARG A 217 -40.71 9.47 18.39
N HIS A 218 -39.50 9.28 18.93
CA HIS A 218 -38.50 8.30 18.50
C HIS A 218 -37.91 7.60 19.74
N VAL A 219 -37.49 6.34 19.64
CA VAL A 219 -37.01 5.54 20.79
C VAL A 219 -35.68 4.88 20.45
N LEU A 220 -34.68 5.06 21.32
CA LEU A 220 -33.38 4.39 21.22
C LEU A 220 -33.45 3.01 21.89
N GLU A 221 -33.60 1.95 21.10
CA GLU A 221 -33.52 0.55 21.56
C GLU A 221 -32.33 -0.17 20.90
N GLY A 222 -31.65 -1.03 21.68
CA GLY A 222 -30.55 -1.87 21.19
C GLY A 222 -29.37 -1.06 20.64
N GLU A 223 -28.98 -1.34 19.40
CA GLU A 223 -27.89 -0.68 18.68
C GLU A 223 -28.36 0.53 17.85
N GLY A 224 -29.66 0.87 17.88
CA GLY A 224 -30.26 1.95 17.07
C GLY A 224 -30.78 1.50 15.70
N LEU A 225 -31.53 2.38 15.02
CA LEU A 225 -32.09 2.10 13.68
C LEU A 225 -31.21 2.61 12.53
N ASP A 226 -30.37 3.61 12.80
CA ASP A 226 -29.43 4.22 11.86
C ASP A 226 -28.15 4.69 12.57
N PHE A 227 -27.21 5.24 11.80
CA PHE A 227 -25.92 5.70 12.32
C PHE A 227 -26.04 6.75 13.43
N VAL A 228 -27.04 7.65 13.37
CA VAL A 228 -27.25 8.67 14.40
C VAL A 228 -27.72 8.03 15.71
N ASP A 229 -28.67 7.09 15.66
CA ASP A 229 -29.14 6.40 16.86
C ASP A 229 -28.01 5.61 17.55
N ALA A 230 -27.23 4.85 16.77
CA ALA A 230 -26.10 4.06 17.27
C ALA A 230 -25.06 4.94 17.99
N PHE A 231 -24.75 6.09 17.41
CA PHE A 231 -23.77 7.03 17.96
C PHE A 231 -24.29 7.76 19.21
N LEU A 232 -25.56 8.20 19.21
CA LEU A 232 -26.20 8.80 20.38
C LEU A 232 -26.32 7.81 21.55
N ALA A 233 -26.59 6.54 21.27
CA ALA A 233 -26.61 5.47 22.28
C ALA A 233 -25.23 5.27 22.92
N GLU A 234 -24.14 5.28 22.14
CA GLU A 234 -22.78 5.18 22.67
C GLU A 234 -22.38 6.42 23.50
N ILE A 235 -22.73 7.64 23.06
CA ILE A 235 -22.53 8.88 23.85
C ILE A 235 -23.19 8.74 25.23
N GLU A 236 -24.45 8.33 25.28
CA GLU A 236 -25.21 8.21 26.53
C GLU A 236 -24.69 7.06 27.43
N LYS A 237 -24.21 5.97 26.83
CA LYS A 237 -23.54 4.86 27.52
C LYS A 237 -22.22 5.29 28.16
N GLN A 238 -21.36 6.00 27.43
CA GLN A 238 -20.11 6.56 27.96
C GLN A 238 -20.39 7.61 29.06
N ARG A 239 -21.39 8.47 28.88
CA ARG A 239 -21.82 9.45 29.88
C ARG A 239 -22.27 8.80 31.19
N LYS A 240 -22.97 7.65 31.13
CA LYS A 240 -23.36 6.84 32.30
C LYS A 240 -22.17 6.15 32.99
N LEU A 241 -21.11 5.83 32.25
CA LEU A 241 -19.88 5.20 32.79
C LEU A 241 -18.91 6.20 33.42
N GLY A 242 -19.07 7.51 33.17
CA GLY A 242 -18.19 8.56 33.71
C GLY A 242 -16.79 8.60 33.08
N THR A 243 -16.60 7.89 31.97
CA THR A 243 -15.35 7.81 31.20
C THR A 243 -15.13 9.05 30.34
N THR A 244 -13.87 9.50 30.23
CA THR A 244 -13.48 10.45 29.19
C THR A 244 -13.49 9.74 27.84
N SER A 245 -14.30 10.23 26.90
CA SER A 245 -14.59 9.59 25.62
C SER A 245 -14.38 10.58 24.47
N SER A 246 -14.04 10.06 23.29
CA SER A 246 -13.99 10.82 22.03
C SER A 246 -15.33 10.88 21.29
N PHE A 247 -16.36 10.21 21.81
CA PHE A 247 -17.71 10.25 21.26
C PHE A 247 -18.47 11.44 21.85
N ASP A 248 -18.67 12.48 21.05
CA ASP A 248 -19.48 13.66 21.36
C ASP A 248 -20.29 14.13 20.13
N GLU A 249 -21.17 15.11 20.32
CA GLU A 249 -22.05 15.63 19.26
C GLU A 249 -21.28 16.34 18.12
N GLN A 250 -20.10 16.90 18.40
CA GLN A 250 -19.27 17.51 17.36
C GLN A 250 -18.63 16.42 16.50
N PHE A 251 -18.09 15.36 17.11
CA PHE A 251 -17.52 14.23 16.38
C PHE A 251 -18.59 13.46 15.58
N LEU A 252 -19.82 13.37 16.09
CA LEU A 252 -20.98 12.89 15.32
C LEU A 252 -21.22 13.75 14.07
N ARG A 253 -21.32 15.08 14.21
CA ARG A 253 -21.57 16.00 13.08
C ARG A 253 -20.50 15.90 11.99
N GLU A 254 -19.22 15.92 12.36
CA GLU A 254 -18.13 15.81 11.36
C GLU A 254 -18.14 14.42 10.69
N THR A 255 -18.46 13.35 11.42
CA THR A 255 -18.58 12.00 10.85
C THR A 255 -19.74 11.87 9.87
N LEU A 256 -20.89 12.53 10.15
CA LEU A 256 -22.03 12.59 9.22
C LEU A 256 -21.67 13.35 7.94
N LEU A 257 -20.89 14.43 8.03
CA LEU A 257 -20.38 15.14 6.85
C LEU A 257 -19.47 14.23 6.02
N ASP A 258 -18.52 13.56 6.67
CA ASP A 258 -17.59 12.62 6.04
C ASP A 258 -18.32 11.47 5.32
N LEU A 259 -19.40 10.94 5.91
CA LEU A 259 -20.20 9.86 5.32
C LEU A 259 -21.08 10.35 4.17
N TRP A 260 -21.78 11.48 4.31
CA TRP A 260 -22.64 12.04 3.26
C TRP A 260 -21.83 12.40 2.01
N THR A 261 -20.72 13.13 2.20
CA THR A 261 -19.88 13.63 1.09
C THR A 261 -19.09 12.54 0.39
N ALA A 262 -18.53 11.57 1.12
CA ALA A 262 -17.78 10.47 0.50
C ALA A 262 -18.69 9.46 -0.21
N GLY A 263 -19.88 9.19 0.36
CA GLY A 263 -20.81 8.19 -0.17
C GLY A 263 -21.62 8.65 -1.38
N GLN A 264 -22.02 9.93 -1.44
CA GLN A 264 -22.97 10.41 -2.45
C GLN A 264 -22.31 10.66 -3.82
N GLU A 265 -21.36 11.59 -3.90
CA GLU A 265 -20.81 12.04 -5.20
C GLU A 265 -20.13 10.89 -5.94
N THR A 266 -19.18 10.21 -5.27
CA THR A 266 -18.34 9.17 -5.90
C THR A 266 -19.16 8.03 -6.50
N THR A 267 -20.19 7.56 -5.78
CA THR A 267 -21.05 6.47 -6.23
C THR A 267 -21.93 6.92 -7.38
N ALA A 268 -22.49 8.13 -7.34
CA ALA A 268 -23.32 8.67 -8.41
C ALA A 268 -22.51 8.85 -9.71
N THR A 269 -21.33 9.47 -9.64
CA THR A 269 -20.45 9.61 -10.83
C THR A 269 -20.01 8.24 -11.36
N THR A 270 -19.69 7.29 -10.47
CA THR A 270 -19.36 5.91 -10.88
C THR A 270 -20.52 5.24 -11.62
N MET A 271 -21.76 5.40 -11.15
CA MET A 271 -22.93 4.85 -11.83
C MET A 271 -23.18 5.52 -13.19
N THR A 272 -22.98 6.83 -13.32
CA THR A 272 -23.03 7.53 -14.61
C THR A 272 -22.01 6.96 -15.61
N TRP A 273 -20.76 6.76 -15.19
CA TRP A 273 -19.75 6.10 -16.04
C TRP A 273 -20.08 4.63 -16.33
N ALA A 274 -20.63 3.89 -15.36
CA ALA A 274 -21.04 2.49 -15.54
C ALA A 274 -22.04 2.34 -16.69
N PHE A 275 -23.09 3.18 -16.69
CA PHE A 275 -24.09 3.16 -17.75
C PHE A 275 -23.54 3.70 -19.08
N ALA A 276 -22.69 4.73 -19.06
CA ALA A 276 -22.02 5.20 -20.28
C ALA A 276 -21.17 4.11 -20.95
N TYR A 277 -20.33 3.40 -20.19
CA TYR A 277 -19.50 2.31 -20.73
C TYR A 277 -20.33 1.10 -21.20
N LEU A 278 -21.46 0.80 -20.55
CA LEU A 278 -22.38 -0.25 -20.99
C LEU A 278 -23.11 0.12 -22.29
N ILE A 279 -23.63 1.35 -22.41
CA ILE A 279 -24.31 1.84 -23.62
C ILE A 279 -23.36 1.90 -24.82
N LEU A 280 -22.09 2.29 -24.60
CA LEU A 280 -21.04 2.26 -25.61
C LEU A 280 -20.58 0.83 -25.98
N ASN A 281 -21.00 -0.20 -25.24
CA ASN A 281 -20.63 -1.61 -25.45
C ASN A 281 -21.87 -2.52 -25.40
N PRO A 282 -22.82 -2.39 -26.35
CA PRO A 282 -24.10 -3.09 -26.32
C PRO A 282 -23.97 -4.62 -26.27
N ASP A 283 -22.91 -5.19 -26.86
CA ASP A 283 -22.63 -6.63 -26.81
C ASP A 283 -22.35 -7.14 -25.38
N VAL A 284 -21.65 -6.33 -24.58
CA VAL A 284 -21.35 -6.62 -23.16
C VAL A 284 -22.58 -6.35 -22.30
N MET A 285 -23.29 -5.25 -22.56
CA MET A 285 -24.56 -4.94 -21.90
C MET A 285 -25.60 -6.06 -22.10
N SER A 286 -25.69 -6.62 -23.32
CA SER A 286 -26.54 -7.76 -23.65
C SER A 286 -26.17 -9.02 -22.85
N LYS A 287 -24.87 -9.34 -22.74
CA LYS A 287 -24.37 -10.47 -21.93
C LYS A 287 -24.64 -10.28 -20.43
N VAL A 288 -24.41 -9.07 -19.89
CA VAL A 288 -24.77 -8.72 -18.50
C VAL A 288 -26.26 -8.90 -18.27
N VAL A 289 -27.11 -8.36 -19.14
CA VAL A 289 -28.57 -8.51 -19.02
C VAL A 289 -28.99 -9.98 -19.14
N SER A 290 -28.31 -10.80 -19.94
CA SER A 290 -28.56 -12.24 -20.04
C SER A 290 -28.25 -12.97 -18.72
N GLU A 291 -27.05 -12.79 -18.16
CA GLU A 291 -26.64 -13.38 -16.88
C GLU A 291 -27.58 -12.94 -15.74
N LEU A 292 -27.83 -11.63 -15.62
CA LEU A 292 -28.73 -11.08 -14.59
C LEU A 292 -30.15 -11.64 -14.71
N ARG A 293 -30.70 -11.77 -15.93
CA ARG A 293 -32.04 -12.35 -16.17
C ARG A 293 -32.08 -13.85 -15.88
N GLN A 294 -30.98 -14.57 -16.10
CA GLN A 294 -30.87 -16.00 -15.78
C GLN A 294 -30.88 -16.22 -14.26
N VAL A 295 -30.08 -15.45 -13.51
CA VAL A 295 -29.94 -15.57 -12.04
C VAL A 295 -31.15 -15.06 -11.27
N THR A 296 -31.75 -13.95 -11.72
CA THR A 296 -32.98 -13.38 -11.10
C THR A 296 -34.27 -14.02 -11.64
N HIS A 297 -34.18 -14.92 -12.62
CA HIS A 297 -35.30 -15.43 -13.42
C HIS A 297 -36.21 -14.31 -13.99
N SER A 298 -35.68 -13.08 -14.13
CA SER A 298 -36.41 -11.86 -14.52
C SER A 298 -37.64 -11.51 -13.66
N ASN A 299 -37.80 -12.10 -12.47
CA ASN A 299 -39.02 -11.96 -11.64
C ASN A 299 -38.79 -11.27 -10.28
N ARG A 300 -37.53 -10.97 -9.93
CA ARG A 300 -37.12 -10.27 -8.69
C ARG A 300 -35.90 -9.38 -8.93
N PRO A 301 -35.62 -8.41 -8.04
CA PRO A 301 -34.33 -7.71 -8.03
C PRO A 301 -33.14 -8.65 -7.77
N LEU A 302 -31.96 -8.21 -8.17
CA LEU A 302 -30.69 -8.81 -7.77
C LEU A 302 -30.42 -8.54 -6.28
N SER A 303 -29.81 -9.51 -5.59
CA SER A 303 -29.45 -9.44 -4.18
C SER A 303 -27.98 -9.80 -3.95
N LEU A 304 -27.43 -9.49 -2.77
CA LEU A 304 -26.02 -9.78 -2.46
C LEU A 304 -25.70 -11.29 -2.45
N SER A 305 -26.65 -12.18 -2.16
CA SER A 305 -26.45 -13.63 -2.25
C SER A 305 -26.31 -14.13 -3.69
N ASP A 306 -26.80 -13.37 -4.67
CA ASP A 306 -26.64 -13.68 -6.11
C ASP A 306 -25.24 -13.35 -6.65
N ARG A 307 -24.39 -12.66 -5.87
CA ARG A 307 -23.08 -12.17 -6.32
C ARG A 307 -22.16 -13.29 -6.82
N ALA A 308 -22.23 -14.48 -6.21
CA ALA A 308 -21.45 -15.65 -6.63
C ALA A 308 -21.92 -16.26 -7.98
N ALA A 309 -23.15 -15.98 -8.41
CA ALA A 309 -23.74 -16.48 -9.65
C ALA A 309 -23.67 -15.47 -10.81
N THR A 310 -23.17 -14.25 -10.55
CA THR A 310 -23.14 -13.12 -11.51
C THR A 310 -21.70 -12.73 -11.86
N SER A 311 -20.90 -13.72 -12.25
CA SER A 311 -19.45 -13.58 -12.39
C SER A 311 -19.05 -12.64 -13.53
N TYR A 312 -19.78 -12.65 -14.64
CA TYR A 312 -19.56 -11.74 -15.77
C TYR A 312 -19.92 -10.29 -15.40
N TYR A 313 -21.05 -10.08 -14.71
CA TYR A 313 -21.44 -8.75 -14.23
C TYR A 313 -20.47 -8.20 -13.18
N ASN A 314 -19.99 -9.02 -12.24
CA ASN A 314 -18.92 -8.60 -11.31
C ASN A 314 -17.64 -8.22 -12.06
N ALA A 315 -17.27 -8.93 -13.12
CA ALA A 315 -16.10 -8.59 -13.95
C ALA A 315 -16.27 -7.24 -14.67
N VAL A 316 -17.46 -6.99 -15.25
CA VAL A 316 -17.82 -5.71 -15.88
C VAL A 316 -17.80 -4.56 -14.87
N LEU A 317 -18.37 -4.72 -13.67
CA LEU A 317 -18.31 -3.71 -12.62
C LEU A 317 -16.86 -3.40 -12.18
N THR A 318 -16.01 -4.42 -12.10
CA THR A 318 -14.58 -4.24 -11.74
C THR A 318 -13.84 -3.40 -12.79
N GLU A 319 -14.05 -3.66 -14.08
CA GLU A 319 -13.45 -2.88 -15.17
C GLU A 319 -14.01 -1.46 -15.24
N ILE A 320 -15.30 -1.27 -14.96
CA ILE A 320 -15.92 0.06 -14.83
C ILE A 320 -15.24 0.86 -13.72
N HIS A 321 -15.03 0.30 -12.53
CA HIS A 321 -14.30 0.96 -11.44
C HIS A 321 -12.85 1.32 -11.80
N ARG A 322 -12.17 0.49 -12.62
CA ARG A 322 -10.82 0.78 -13.12
C ARG A 322 -10.80 1.97 -14.08
N CYS A 323 -11.72 1.99 -15.04
CA CYS A 323 -11.78 3.03 -16.06
C CYS A 323 -12.32 4.36 -15.52
N ALA A 324 -13.33 4.30 -14.64
CA ALA A 324 -13.93 5.45 -13.95
C ALA A 324 -13.27 5.72 -12.58
N SER A 325 -11.98 6.04 -12.57
CA SER A 325 -11.23 6.42 -11.36
C SER A 325 -11.65 7.81 -10.84
N ILE A 326 -12.86 7.92 -10.24
CA ILE A 326 -13.53 9.19 -9.88
C ILE A 326 -12.69 10.12 -8.99
N PHE A 327 -11.83 9.57 -8.13
CA PHE A 327 -10.80 10.34 -7.43
C PHE A 327 -9.42 9.97 -7.98
N PRO A 328 -8.88 10.72 -8.97
CA PRO A 328 -7.53 10.51 -9.48
C PRO A 328 -6.44 10.80 -8.44
N MET A 329 -6.79 11.53 -7.37
CA MET A 329 -6.02 11.70 -6.14
C MET A 329 -6.87 11.41 -4.90
N ASN A 330 -6.29 10.75 -3.90
CA ASN A 330 -6.90 10.52 -2.60
C ASN A 330 -7.05 11.84 -1.79
N LEU A 331 -7.76 11.78 -0.67
CA LEU A 331 -7.73 12.86 0.33
C LEU A 331 -6.42 12.86 1.11
N ALA A 332 -5.98 14.06 1.51
CA ALA A 332 -4.73 14.22 2.25
C ALA A 332 -4.88 13.85 3.74
N ARG A 333 -3.87 13.17 4.29
CA ARG A 333 -3.81 12.76 5.71
C ARG A 333 -2.63 13.43 6.42
N MET A 334 -2.75 13.78 7.70
CA MET A 334 -1.72 14.52 8.46
C MET A 334 -0.99 13.70 9.53
N THR A 335 0.34 13.80 9.57
CA THR A 335 1.22 13.17 10.59
C THR A 335 0.91 13.66 12.01
N GLN A 336 0.96 12.78 13.02
CA GLN A 336 0.82 13.14 14.44
C GLN A 336 2.13 13.00 15.26
N GLN A 337 3.06 12.17 14.77
CA GLN A 337 4.47 12.13 15.17
C GLN A 337 5.35 12.08 13.90
N PRO A 338 6.69 12.24 13.95
CA PRO A 338 7.54 12.25 12.75
C PRO A 338 7.55 10.93 11.96
N THR A 339 7.89 10.99 10.67
CA THR A 339 7.41 10.04 9.65
C THR A 339 8.34 9.99 8.42
N VAL A 340 8.85 8.85 7.93
CA VAL A 340 9.60 8.84 6.62
C VAL A 340 8.66 8.49 5.46
N VAL A 341 8.90 9.20 4.35
CA VAL A 341 8.08 9.22 3.13
C VAL A 341 8.92 9.36 1.85
N GLY A 342 8.78 8.41 0.93
CA GLY A 342 9.64 8.15 -0.22
C GLY A 342 10.99 7.58 0.23
N ALA A 343 11.78 8.47 0.82
CA ALA A 343 12.95 8.19 1.65
C ALA A 343 13.27 9.44 2.51
N HIS A 344 12.26 10.20 2.96
CA HIS A 344 12.41 11.55 3.52
C HIS A 344 11.64 11.73 4.83
N LEU A 345 12.30 12.18 5.90
CA LEU A 345 11.67 12.36 7.21
C LEU A 345 10.82 13.64 7.27
N ILE A 346 9.51 13.43 7.18
CA ILE A 346 8.42 14.38 7.34
C ILE A 346 8.07 14.52 8.84
N PRO A 347 8.15 15.72 9.45
CA PRO A 347 7.81 15.92 10.86
C PRO A 347 6.33 15.69 11.19
N ALA A 348 6.01 15.69 12.49
CA ALA A 348 4.65 15.74 13.00
C ALA A 348 3.90 17.02 12.55
N GLY A 349 2.59 16.92 12.27
CA GLY A 349 1.72 18.02 11.88
C GLY A 349 1.72 18.37 10.39
N ILE A 350 2.04 17.40 9.50
CA ILE A 350 2.27 17.62 8.06
C ILE A 350 1.37 16.71 7.19
N PRO A 351 0.64 17.25 6.20
CA PRO A 351 -0.30 16.50 5.36
C PRO A 351 0.28 15.95 4.04
N ILE A 352 -0.29 14.84 3.52
CA ILE A 352 0.21 14.06 2.36
C ILE A 352 -0.92 13.41 1.52
N ASN A 353 -0.73 13.27 0.19
CA ASN A 353 -1.68 12.73 -0.81
C ASN A 353 -1.16 11.50 -1.61
N VAL A 354 -2.00 10.81 -2.42
CA VAL A 354 -1.68 9.69 -3.34
C VAL A 354 -2.42 9.85 -4.67
N GLN A 355 -1.76 9.72 -5.83
CA GLN A 355 -2.45 9.56 -7.12
C GLN A 355 -2.96 8.11 -7.31
N VAL A 356 -4.26 7.95 -7.55
CA VAL A 356 -4.94 6.64 -7.70
C VAL A 356 -5.12 6.26 -9.17
N SER A 357 -5.51 7.21 -10.03
CA SER A 357 -5.74 6.95 -11.47
C SER A 357 -4.49 6.41 -12.15
N LEU A 358 -3.32 6.95 -11.80
CA LEU A 358 -2.01 6.55 -12.32
C LEU A 358 -1.61 5.12 -11.91
N ALA A 359 -2.25 4.55 -10.90
CA ALA A 359 -2.10 3.15 -10.50
C ALA A 359 -3.15 2.24 -11.18
N MET A 360 -4.38 2.70 -11.37
CA MET A 360 -5.43 1.96 -12.10
C MET A 360 -5.20 1.92 -13.62
N SER A 361 -4.32 2.78 -14.14
CA SER A 361 -3.89 2.81 -15.55
C SER A 361 -2.66 1.95 -15.88
N ASP A 362 -2.08 1.19 -14.94
CA ASP A 362 -1.00 0.24 -15.27
C ASP A 362 -1.60 -1.04 -15.90
N GLU A 363 -1.44 -1.18 -17.22
CA GLU A 363 -2.04 -2.24 -18.04
C GLU A 363 -1.73 -3.66 -17.51
N LYS A 364 -0.57 -3.84 -16.87
CA LYS A 364 -0.13 -5.12 -16.29
C LYS A 364 -1.00 -5.65 -15.15
N LEU A 365 -1.84 -4.80 -14.57
CA LEU A 365 -2.73 -5.23 -13.50
C LEU A 365 -3.96 -6.01 -14.01
N PHE A 366 -4.30 -5.95 -15.31
CA PHE A 366 -5.65 -6.31 -15.80
C PHE A 366 -5.71 -7.21 -17.06
N GLU A 367 -4.58 -7.73 -17.57
CA GLU A 367 -4.51 -8.58 -18.78
C GLU A 367 -5.52 -9.76 -18.78
N ASP A 368 -5.81 -10.37 -17.63
CA ASP A 368 -6.75 -11.50 -17.54
C ASP A 368 -8.23 -11.08 -17.48
N TYR A 369 -8.55 -9.88 -16.98
CA TYR A 369 -9.93 -9.38 -17.02
C TYR A 369 -10.37 -9.10 -18.45
N GLN A 370 -9.47 -8.56 -19.29
CA GLN A 370 -9.72 -8.33 -20.71
C GLN A 370 -10.06 -9.62 -21.49
N LYS A 371 -9.61 -10.80 -21.03
CA LYS A 371 -9.99 -12.09 -21.63
C LYS A 371 -11.45 -12.48 -21.36
N VAL A 372 -11.99 -12.10 -20.19
CA VAL A 372 -13.37 -12.44 -19.77
C VAL A 372 -14.40 -11.55 -20.49
N ILE A 373 -14.18 -10.24 -20.49
CA ILE A 373 -15.10 -9.25 -21.08
C ILE A 373 -14.82 -8.96 -22.57
N GLY A 374 -13.64 -9.30 -23.06
CA GLY A 374 -13.13 -8.89 -24.37
C GLY A 374 -12.47 -7.50 -24.33
N ASN A 375 -11.98 -7.04 -25.49
CA ASN A 375 -11.31 -5.74 -25.66
C ASN A 375 -12.29 -4.54 -25.63
N MET A 376 -13.14 -4.49 -24.60
CA MET A 376 -14.30 -3.59 -24.44
C MET A 376 -13.93 -2.09 -24.48
N LEU A 377 -12.82 -1.70 -23.84
CA LEU A 377 -12.47 -0.27 -23.69
C LEU A 377 -11.14 0.15 -24.35
N LEU A 378 -10.44 -0.77 -25.02
CA LEU A 378 -9.27 -0.43 -25.86
C LEU A 378 -9.61 0.44 -27.08
N ARG A 379 -10.89 0.54 -27.47
CA ARG A 379 -11.36 1.44 -28.54
C ARG A 379 -11.78 2.84 -28.06
N TYR A 380 -11.91 3.04 -26.75
CA TYR A 380 -12.30 4.32 -26.15
C TYR A 380 -11.23 4.84 -25.16
N HIS A 381 -9.96 4.64 -25.51
CA HIS A 381 -9.04 5.76 -25.42
C HIS A 381 -9.54 6.87 -26.35
N ILE A 382 -10.42 7.73 -25.83
CA ILE A 382 -10.60 9.07 -26.37
C ILE A 382 -9.31 9.81 -26.05
N ALA A 383 -8.31 9.66 -26.93
CA ALA A 383 -7.21 10.58 -26.98
C ALA A 383 -7.82 11.97 -27.27
N PRO A 384 -7.62 12.99 -26.42
CA PRO A 384 -7.93 14.36 -26.83
C PRO A 384 -7.08 14.65 -28.08
N ASP A 385 -7.74 15.10 -29.14
CA ASP A 385 -7.08 15.37 -30.43
C ASP A 385 -5.92 16.37 -30.17
N PRO A 386 -4.68 16.07 -30.62
CA PRO A 386 -3.57 17.03 -30.57
C PRO A 386 -3.93 18.40 -31.17
N LEU A 387 -4.91 18.43 -32.08
CA LEU A 387 -5.65 19.63 -32.44
C LEU A 387 -6.87 19.81 -31.52
N HIS A 388 -6.71 20.54 -30.41
CA HIS A 388 -7.60 21.66 -29.99
C HIS A 388 -7.23 22.34 -28.65
N MET A 389 -5.93 22.50 -28.31
CA MET A 389 -5.56 23.50 -27.29
C MET A 389 -5.93 24.92 -27.76
N PRO A 390 -6.80 25.68 -27.06
CA PRO A 390 -7.10 27.06 -27.44
C PRO A 390 -5.84 27.93 -27.37
N SER A 391 -5.58 28.73 -28.41
CA SER A 391 -4.36 29.54 -28.52
C SER A 391 -4.41 30.85 -27.72
N MET A 392 -4.88 30.80 -26.47
CA MET A 392 -5.00 31.96 -25.57
C MET A 392 -3.98 31.89 -24.41
N GLY A 393 -3.23 32.98 -24.21
CA GLY A 393 -2.20 33.10 -23.15
C GLY A 393 -0.98 33.90 -23.59
N ALA A 394 -0.38 33.51 -24.74
CA ALA A 394 0.88 34.06 -25.28
C ALA A 394 0.85 35.54 -25.74
N LYS A 395 -0.17 36.32 -25.35
CA LYS A 395 -0.27 37.78 -25.56
C LYS A 395 -0.47 38.58 -24.25
N ALA A 396 -0.71 37.93 -23.11
CA ALA A 396 -0.93 38.62 -21.83
C ALA A 396 0.39 38.98 -21.09
N VAL A 397 1.46 38.22 -21.30
CA VAL A 397 2.71 38.34 -20.51
C VAL A 397 3.67 39.43 -21.03
N MET A 398 3.48 39.93 -22.26
CA MET A 398 4.38 40.95 -22.85
C MET A 398 4.05 42.42 -22.51
N SER A 399 3.10 42.70 -21.61
CA SER A 399 2.69 44.07 -21.26
C SER A 399 3.14 44.58 -19.88
N VAL A 400 3.59 43.71 -18.96
CA VAL A 400 3.88 44.09 -17.56
C VAL A 400 5.26 43.63 -17.06
N VAL A 401 6.34 44.06 -17.73
CA VAL A 401 7.71 43.95 -17.19
C VAL A 401 8.44 45.30 -17.24
N ARG A 402 8.29 46.10 -16.18
CA ARG A 402 9.23 47.21 -15.91
C ARG A 402 10.54 46.63 -15.37
N LYS A 403 11.63 46.78 -16.12
CA LYS A 403 12.97 46.22 -15.83
C LYS A 403 13.43 46.47 -14.38
N PRO A 404 13.65 45.44 -13.54
CA PRO A 404 14.40 45.59 -12.30
C PRO A 404 15.90 45.80 -12.59
N LYS A 405 16.64 46.41 -11.66
CA LYS A 405 18.08 46.69 -11.84
C LYS A 405 18.92 45.40 -11.72
N PRO A 406 19.92 45.16 -12.59
CA PRO A 406 20.59 43.86 -12.74
C PRO A 406 21.32 43.37 -11.48
N PHE A 407 21.82 44.28 -10.65
CA PHE A 407 22.55 43.98 -9.41
C PHE A 407 21.78 43.04 -8.45
N LYS A 408 20.44 43.08 -8.44
CA LYS A 408 19.64 42.21 -7.54
C LYS A 408 19.55 40.76 -8.00
N MET A 409 19.59 40.47 -9.30
CA MET A 409 19.60 39.08 -9.79
C MET A 409 20.93 38.38 -9.49
N MET A 410 22.04 39.10 -9.62
CA MET A 410 23.39 38.58 -9.37
C MET A 410 23.57 38.07 -7.93
N ILE A 411 22.99 38.75 -6.94
CA ILE A 411 23.06 38.34 -5.53
C ILE A 411 22.23 37.07 -5.27
N VAL A 412 21.03 36.94 -5.88
CA VAL A 412 20.19 35.75 -5.72
C VAL A 412 20.87 34.51 -6.32
N ALA A 413 21.46 34.66 -7.51
CA ALA A 413 22.24 33.58 -8.14
C ALA A 413 23.44 33.16 -7.27
N LEU A 414 24.17 34.12 -6.70
CA LEU A 414 25.32 33.83 -5.82
C LEU A 414 24.91 33.03 -4.57
N VAL A 415 23.80 33.41 -3.92
CA VAL A 415 23.31 32.69 -2.72
C VAL A 415 22.85 31.27 -3.06
N PHE A 416 22.19 31.07 -4.21
CA PHE A 416 21.80 29.74 -4.67
C PHE A 416 23.04 28.85 -4.91
N ILE A 417 24.06 29.38 -5.59
CA ILE A 417 25.33 28.67 -5.82
C ILE A 417 25.99 28.28 -4.48
N ILE A 418 26.02 29.17 -3.49
CA ILE A 418 26.58 28.88 -2.16
C ILE A 418 25.83 27.73 -1.46
N ILE A 419 24.49 27.68 -1.57
CA ILE A 419 23.69 26.60 -0.99
C ILE A 419 23.96 25.26 -1.70
N VAL A 420 24.02 25.25 -3.03
CA VAL A 420 24.35 24.04 -3.81
C VAL A 420 25.77 23.57 -3.48
N VAL A 421 26.76 24.46 -3.39
CA VAL A 421 28.13 24.13 -3.00
C VAL A 421 28.20 23.60 -1.57
N PHE A 422 27.44 24.14 -0.63
CA PHE A 422 27.38 23.65 0.75
C PHE A 422 26.79 22.24 0.84
N LEU A 423 25.65 21.99 0.20
CA LEU A 423 25.01 20.67 0.17
C LEU A 423 25.89 19.64 -0.54
N LEU A 424 26.52 20.02 -1.67
CA LEU A 424 27.49 19.18 -2.37
C LEU A 424 28.72 18.89 -1.50
N ALA A 425 29.20 19.86 -0.71
CA ALA A 425 30.29 19.65 0.23
C ALA A 425 29.92 18.69 1.37
N GLN A 426 28.70 18.78 1.93
CA GLN A 426 28.22 17.79 2.92
C GLN A 426 28.15 16.39 2.32
N VAL A 427 27.56 16.25 1.13
CA VAL A 427 27.49 14.98 0.39
C VAL A 427 28.88 14.41 0.09
N LEU A 428 29.84 15.25 -0.32
CA LEU A 428 31.23 14.85 -0.55
C LEU A 428 31.93 14.39 0.74
N VAL A 429 31.73 15.09 1.86
CA VAL A 429 32.29 14.70 3.17
C VAL A 429 31.80 13.33 3.60
N ILE A 430 30.48 13.07 3.53
CA ILE A 430 29.90 11.78 3.90
C ILE A 430 30.30 10.68 2.91
N ARG A 431 30.29 10.96 1.60
CA ARG A 431 30.74 10.03 0.55
C ARG A 431 32.20 9.62 0.74
N ASN A 432 33.06 10.50 1.23
CA ASN A 432 34.47 10.19 1.52
C ASN A 432 34.65 9.30 2.76
N THR A 433 33.61 9.06 3.58
CA THR A 433 33.65 8.12 4.71
C THR A 433 32.98 6.77 4.43
N LEU A 434 32.56 6.52 3.19
CA LEU A 434 31.76 5.36 2.78
C LEU A 434 32.44 4.56 1.65
N PRO A 435 32.02 3.31 1.40
CA PRO A 435 32.39 2.58 0.18
C PRO A 435 32.09 3.41 -1.09
N PRO A 436 32.87 3.22 -2.17
CA PRO A 436 32.71 3.96 -3.42
C PRO A 436 31.33 3.69 -4.03
N GLY A 437 30.90 4.53 -4.97
CA GLY A 437 29.61 4.39 -5.61
C GLY A 437 29.29 5.54 -6.58
N PRO A 438 28.21 5.38 -7.37
CA PRO A 438 27.75 6.38 -8.32
C PRO A 438 27.56 7.74 -7.65
N PHE A 439 27.90 8.82 -8.34
CA PHE A 439 27.87 10.17 -7.74
C PHE A 439 26.43 10.58 -7.37
N PRO A 440 26.11 10.81 -6.09
CA PRO A 440 24.78 11.21 -5.67
C PRO A 440 24.58 12.71 -5.82
N LEU A 441 23.39 13.14 -6.22
CA LEU A 441 22.99 14.55 -6.16
C LEU A 441 22.40 14.86 -4.77
N PRO A 442 22.58 16.08 -4.22
CA PRO A 442 21.91 16.47 -2.99
C PRO A 442 20.40 16.27 -3.05
N ILE A 443 19.80 15.90 -1.90
CA ILE A 443 18.37 15.61 -1.70
C ILE A 443 17.90 14.33 -2.42
N ILE A 444 18.14 14.19 -3.74
CA ILE A 444 17.60 13.10 -4.57
C ILE A 444 18.52 11.88 -4.73
N GLY A 445 19.75 11.94 -4.22
CA GLY A 445 20.68 10.80 -4.21
C GLY A 445 21.02 10.28 -5.62
N ASN A 446 21.02 8.95 -5.76
CA ASN A 446 21.29 8.27 -7.03
C ASN A 446 20.01 7.98 -7.86
N SER A 447 18.83 8.42 -7.41
CA SER A 447 17.55 8.19 -8.10
C SER A 447 17.58 8.66 -9.56
N HIS A 448 18.29 9.75 -9.86
CA HIS A 448 18.46 10.26 -11.22
C HIS A 448 19.17 9.27 -12.17
N GLN A 449 20.20 8.54 -11.69
CA GLN A 449 20.88 7.50 -12.47
C GLN A 449 20.02 6.22 -12.60
N LEU A 450 19.32 5.85 -11.53
CA LEU A 450 18.41 4.70 -11.50
C LEU A 450 17.26 4.89 -12.49
N LEU A 451 16.57 6.03 -12.43
CA LEU A 451 15.50 6.41 -13.36
C LEU A 451 16.01 6.43 -14.81
N TYR A 452 17.20 6.99 -15.07
CA TYR A 452 17.78 6.98 -16.42
C TYR A 452 18.02 5.54 -16.94
N LYS A 453 18.66 4.67 -16.16
CA LYS A 453 18.92 3.28 -16.57
C LYS A 453 17.63 2.46 -16.72
N MET A 454 16.65 2.60 -15.83
CA MET A 454 15.38 1.86 -15.90
C MET A 454 14.44 2.38 -17.01
N TRP A 455 14.28 3.71 -17.14
CA TRP A 455 13.27 4.30 -18.04
C TRP A 455 13.78 4.50 -19.47
N ILE A 456 15.06 4.88 -19.63
CA ILE A 456 15.67 5.12 -20.95
C ILE A 456 16.41 3.88 -21.45
N GLN A 457 17.24 3.25 -20.61
CA GLN A 457 18.00 2.05 -21.02
C GLN A 457 17.24 0.72 -20.85
N LYS A 458 16.02 0.76 -20.29
CA LYS A 458 15.12 -0.40 -20.08
C LYS A 458 15.68 -1.55 -19.23
N LYS A 459 16.71 -1.28 -18.43
CA LYS A 459 17.37 -2.28 -17.58
C LYS A 459 16.59 -2.56 -16.30
N ASP A 460 16.68 -3.79 -15.79
CA ASP A 460 16.17 -4.13 -14.46
C ASP A 460 17.12 -3.72 -13.32
N PHE A 461 16.64 -3.77 -12.08
CA PHE A 461 17.43 -3.36 -10.92
C PHE A 461 18.69 -4.22 -10.70
N VAL A 462 18.61 -5.52 -10.99
CA VAL A 462 19.71 -6.49 -10.83
C VAL A 462 20.80 -6.24 -11.88
N GLU A 463 20.42 -5.97 -13.13
CA GLU A 463 21.34 -5.51 -14.18
C GLU A 463 22.04 -4.20 -13.80
N ILE A 464 21.29 -3.23 -13.25
CA ILE A 464 21.82 -1.92 -12.84
C ILE A 464 22.84 -2.06 -11.71
N VAL A 465 22.56 -2.90 -10.69
CA VAL A 465 23.54 -3.15 -9.62
C VAL A 465 24.72 -3.99 -10.13
N ARG A 466 24.54 -4.92 -11.09
CA ARG A 466 25.66 -5.61 -11.77
C ARG A 466 26.59 -4.65 -12.52
N GLU A 467 26.07 -3.55 -13.08
CA GLU A 467 26.93 -2.50 -13.64
C GLU A 467 27.70 -1.75 -12.54
N TYR A 468 27.07 -1.41 -11.42
CA TYR A 468 27.76 -0.78 -10.29
C TYR A 468 28.78 -1.71 -9.60
N ILE A 469 28.58 -3.03 -9.60
CA ILE A 469 29.60 -4.00 -9.15
C ILE A 469 30.82 -3.95 -10.08
N LYS A 470 30.64 -3.86 -11.39
CA LYS A 470 31.74 -3.75 -12.37
C LYS A 470 32.49 -2.42 -12.27
N GLU A 471 31.82 -1.34 -11.85
CA GLU A 471 32.38 0.02 -11.78
C GLU A 471 32.99 0.35 -10.40
N TYR A 472 32.40 -0.13 -9.30
CA TYR A 472 32.73 0.23 -7.91
C TYR A 472 33.09 -0.96 -7.01
N GLY A 473 32.80 -2.20 -7.44
CA GLY A 473 33.01 -3.44 -6.69
C GLY A 473 31.77 -3.96 -5.95
N SER A 474 31.86 -5.19 -5.45
CA SER A 474 30.77 -5.90 -4.76
C SER A 474 30.30 -5.23 -3.46
N VAL A 475 31.08 -4.28 -2.92
CA VAL A 475 30.73 -3.45 -1.77
C VAL A 475 30.78 -1.99 -2.19
N HIS A 476 29.60 -1.40 -2.42
CA HIS A 476 29.45 -0.02 -2.91
C HIS A 476 28.26 0.69 -2.25
N THR A 477 28.23 2.02 -2.32
CA THR A 477 27.17 2.85 -1.73
C THR A 477 26.19 3.32 -2.79
N PHE A 478 24.89 3.15 -2.54
CA PHE A 478 23.80 3.74 -3.32
C PHE A 478 22.93 4.61 -2.41
N TRP A 479 22.61 5.82 -2.86
CA TRP A 479 21.89 6.83 -2.09
C TRP A 479 20.40 6.88 -2.45
N PHE A 480 19.56 6.46 -1.51
CA PHE A 480 18.10 6.61 -1.59
C PHE A 480 17.72 7.98 -1.04
N GLY A 481 17.61 8.97 -1.93
CA GLY A 481 17.47 10.37 -1.52
C GLY A 481 18.69 10.81 -0.69
N PRO A 482 18.51 11.29 0.56
CA PRO A 482 19.61 11.66 1.44
C PRO A 482 20.25 10.47 2.18
N ILE A 483 19.69 9.25 2.11
CA ILE A 483 20.12 8.09 2.91
C ILE A 483 21.15 7.26 2.12
N PRO A 484 22.41 7.14 2.58
CA PRO A 484 23.40 6.24 1.98
C PRO A 484 23.17 4.78 2.43
N LEU A 485 22.83 3.90 1.49
CA LEU A 485 22.78 2.46 1.70
C LEU A 485 24.06 1.80 1.16
N VAL A 486 24.81 1.13 2.03
CA VAL A 486 25.91 0.25 1.61
C VAL A 486 25.33 -1.09 1.16
N GLN A 487 25.59 -1.46 -0.09
CA GLN A 487 25.15 -2.71 -0.69
C GLN A 487 26.28 -3.74 -0.61
N LEU A 488 25.99 -4.91 -0.03
CA LEU A 488 26.87 -6.08 -0.02
C LEU A 488 26.36 -7.06 -1.07
N CYS A 489 27.13 -7.27 -2.13
CA CYS A 489 26.69 -8.01 -3.32
C CYS A 489 27.32 -9.40 -3.48
N ASP A 490 28.32 -9.71 -2.66
CA ASP A 490 29.02 -10.99 -2.60
C ASP A 490 28.74 -11.74 -1.29
N TYR A 491 28.70 -13.08 -1.36
CA TYR A 491 28.44 -13.95 -0.22
C TYR A 491 29.44 -13.75 0.91
N ALA A 492 30.73 -13.61 0.58
CA ALA A 492 31.80 -13.52 1.57
C ALA A 492 31.62 -12.31 2.50
N THR A 493 31.41 -11.11 1.93
CA THR A 493 31.20 -9.89 2.71
C THR A 493 29.83 -9.87 3.38
N ALA A 494 28.78 -10.38 2.72
CA ALA A 494 27.45 -10.49 3.34
C ALA A 494 27.47 -11.43 4.56
N HIS A 495 28.22 -12.53 4.51
CA HIS A 495 28.43 -13.45 5.62
C HIS A 495 29.33 -12.84 6.71
N GLU A 496 30.41 -12.14 6.34
CA GLU A 496 31.26 -11.41 7.29
C GLU A 496 30.43 -10.42 8.12
N ALA A 497 29.67 -9.52 7.47
CA ALA A 497 28.87 -8.52 8.15
C ALA A 497 27.70 -9.15 8.93
N MET A 498 26.84 -9.92 8.26
CA MET A 498 25.56 -10.34 8.84
C MET A 498 25.69 -11.53 9.79
N VAL A 499 26.66 -12.43 9.58
CA VAL A 499 26.83 -13.64 10.41
C VAL A 499 27.97 -13.44 11.41
N GLN A 500 29.21 -13.27 10.94
CA GLN A 500 30.39 -13.22 11.82
C GLN A 500 30.37 -11.98 12.72
N LYS A 501 30.07 -10.81 12.15
CA LYS A 501 29.91 -9.52 12.84
C LYS A 501 28.45 -9.19 13.16
N GLY A 502 27.56 -10.19 13.06
CA GLY A 502 26.11 -10.04 13.17
C GLY A 502 25.56 -9.56 14.53
N GLY A 503 26.43 -9.23 15.49
CA GLY A 503 26.05 -8.42 16.66
C GLY A 503 25.95 -6.92 16.36
N MET A 504 26.71 -6.41 15.39
CA MET A 504 26.77 -4.97 15.09
C MET A 504 25.74 -4.53 14.04
N PHE A 505 25.11 -5.49 13.36
CA PHE A 505 24.07 -5.31 12.35
C PHE A 505 22.72 -5.85 12.84
N VAL A 506 22.45 -5.72 14.16
CA VAL A 506 21.21 -6.20 14.78
C VAL A 506 20.04 -5.28 14.48
N ASN A 507 20.23 -3.96 14.53
CA ASN A 507 19.14 -3.02 14.32
C ASN A 507 18.79 -2.86 12.83
N ARG A 508 17.55 -2.44 12.58
CA ARG A 508 16.99 -2.22 11.25
C ARG A 508 16.92 -0.74 10.95
N GLU A 509 17.38 -0.40 9.76
CA GLU A 509 17.01 0.85 9.12
C GLU A 509 15.69 0.57 8.39
N LEU A 510 14.56 0.94 8.98
CA LEU A 510 13.32 0.96 8.22
C LEU A 510 13.26 2.24 7.41
N ALA A 511 12.74 2.14 6.19
CA ALA A 511 12.03 3.28 5.62
C ALA A 511 10.91 3.60 6.61
N HIS A 512 11.07 4.69 7.36
CA HIS A 512 10.28 5.04 8.56
C HIS A 512 8.82 5.41 8.22
N ILE A 513 8.32 5.05 7.02
CA ILE A 513 6.91 4.65 6.91
C ILE A 513 6.57 3.45 7.80
N PHE A 514 7.38 2.39 7.78
CA PHE A 514 7.08 1.15 8.49
C PHE A 514 7.10 1.33 10.02
N GLU A 515 7.38 2.55 10.49
CA GLU A 515 7.46 2.97 11.87
C GLU A 515 6.23 3.74 12.38
N LEU A 516 5.53 4.64 11.65
CA LEU A 516 4.35 5.28 12.30
C LEU A 516 3.27 4.26 12.67
N THR A 517 2.97 3.26 11.83
CA THR A 517 1.98 2.21 12.24
C THR A 517 2.42 1.39 13.44
N ARG A 518 3.72 1.39 13.75
CA ARG A 518 4.31 0.48 14.73
C ARG A 518 4.82 1.17 15.99
N GLU A 519 5.16 2.45 15.95
CA GLU A 519 5.84 3.17 17.04
C GLU A 519 7.10 2.42 17.56
N GLY A 520 7.83 1.74 16.68
CA GLY A 520 8.98 0.90 17.02
C GLY A 520 8.65 -0.46 17.66
N LYS A 521 7.38 -0.86 17.74
CA LYS A 521 6.88 -2.11 18.34
C LYS A 521 6.88 -3.27 17.33
N GLY A 522 6.57 -4.48 17.80
CA GLY A 522 6.44 -5.70 16.99
C GLY A 522 7.72 -6.55 16.95
N ILE A 523 7.82 -7.48 15.99
CA ILE A 523 8.98 -8.40 15.83
C ILE A 523 9.78 -8.12 14.54
N LEU A 524 9.11 -7.60 13.51
CA LEU A 524 9.71 -7.26 12.23
C LEU A 524 10.26 -5.83 12.24
N GLY A 525 9.56 -4.89 12.89
CA GLY A 525 9.94 -3.47 12.87
C GLY A 525 10.89 -3.02 14.00
N SER A 526 10.75 -3.60 15.19
CA SER A 526 11.42 -3.16 16.41
C SER A 526 12.95 -3.27 16.41
N ASN A 527 13.59 -2.58 17.35
CA ASN A 527 15.04 -2.55 17.57
C ASN A 527 15.40 -2.86 19.05
N ASP A 528 16.70 -3.00 19.32
CA ASP A 528 17.30 -3.11 20.66
C ASP A 528 16.68 -4.17 21.59
N TYR A 529 16.49 -3.84 22.87
CA TYR A 529 15.96 -4.72 23.90
C TYR A 529 14.53 -5.20 23.55
N HIS A 530 13.68 -4.31 23.06
CA HIS A 530 12.30 -4.63 22.69
C HIS A 530 12.28 -5.74 21.61
N TRP A 531 13.05 -5.57 20.54
CA TRP A 531 13.18 -6.63 19.53
C TRP A 531 13.73 -7.93 20.11
N LEU A 532 14.75 -7.85 20.97
CA LEU A 532 15.41 -9.03 21.54
C LEU A 532 14.45 -9.84 22.43
N GLU A 533 13.63 -9.15 23.24
CA GLU A 533 12.62 -9.75 24.10
C GLU A 533 11.47 -10.36 23.28
N GLN A 534 10.85 -9.57 22.40
CA GLN A 534 9.75 -10.03 21.54
C GLN A 534 10.15 -11.20 20.63
N ARG A 535 11.35 -11.17 20.02
CA ARG A 535 11.83 -12.27 19.19
C ARG A 535 12.18 -13.53 19.98
N ARG A 536 12.73 -13.40 21.19
CA ARG A 536 13.02 -14.56 22.06
C ARG A 536 11.73 -15.27 22.45
N PHE A 537 10.73 -14.52 22.90
CA PHE A 537 9.40 -15.06 23.18
C PHE A 537 8.81 -15.72 21.94
N ALA A 538 8.72 -15.01 20.81
CA ALA A 538 8.08 -15.54 19.62
C ALA A 538 8.76 -16.82 19.09
N LEU A 539 10.09 -16.89 19.06
CA LEU A 539 10.81 -18.10 18.64
C LEU A 539 10.62 -19.28 19.60
N HIS A 540 10.49 -19.02 20.90
CA HIS A 540 10.16 -20.07 21.88
C HIS A 540 8.72 -20.59 21.66
N THR A 541 7.76 -19.66 21.66
CA THR A 541 6.33 -19.92 21.52
C THR A 541 5.99 -20.63 20.20
N LEU A 542 6.50 -20.14 19.06
CA LEU A 542 6.29 -20.79 17.76
C LEU A 542 6.94 -22.19 17.69
N ARG A 543 8.10 -22.41 18.35
CA ARG A 543 8.72 -23.73 18.45
C ARG A 543 7.89 -24.70 19.29
N ASN A 544 7.11 -24.23 20.24
CA ASN A 544 6.24 -25.09 21.05
C ASN A 544 4.93 -25.42 20.30
N PHE A 545 4.38 -24.46 19.55
CA PHE A 545 3.26 -24.71 18.62
C PHE A 545 3.64 -25.42 17.30
N GLY A 546 4.91 -25.73 17.09
CA GLY A 546 5.35 -26.77 16.16
C GLY A 546 6.54 -26.44 15.26
N PHE A 547 7.06 -25.20 15.24
CA PHE A 547 8.18 -24.84 14.36
C PHE A 547 9.39 -25.76 14.62
N GLY A 548 9.79 -26.53 13.60
CA GLY A 548 10.85 -27.54 13.72
C GLY A 548 10.50 -28.78 14.56
N ARG A 549 9.21 -29.11 14.74
CA ARG A 549 8.71 -30.35 15.38
C ARG A 549 7.67 -31.04 14.50
N ASN A 550 7.55 -32.36 14.59
CA ASN A 550 6.65 -33.17 13.76
C ASN A 550 5.15 -32.79 13.84
N ILE A 551 4.71 -32.09 14.90
CA ILE A 551 3.32 -31.60 15.01
C ILE A 551 2.95 -30.56 13.94
N ILE A 552 3.94 -29.87 13.33
CA ILE A 552 3.65 -28.93 12.24
C ILE A 552 3.20 -29.64 10.96
N GLU A 553 3.70 -30.87 10.72
CA GLU A 553 3.28 -31.71 9.58
C GLU A 553 1.78 -31.99 9.65
N GLN A 554 1.27 -32.33 10.84
CA GLN A 554 -0.17 -32.55 11.05
C GLN A 554 -1.00 -31.28 10.83
N ARG A 555 -0.49 -30.10 11.22
CA ARG A 555 -1.17 -28.81 11.00
C ARG A 555 -1.18 -28.40 9.52
N ILE A 556 -0.10 -28.66 8.79
CA ILE A 556 0.01 -28.39 7.35
C ILE A 556 -0.85 -29.36 6.55
N MET A 557 -0.75 -30.66 6.83
CA MET A 557 -1.49 -31.70 6.09
C MET A 557 -2.99 -31.58 6.30
N LEU A 558 -3.48 -31.30 7.52
CA LEU A 558 -4.92 -31.09 7.77
C LEU A 558 -5.51 -29.97 6.88
N GLU A 559 -4.76 -28.91 6.65
CA GLU A 559 -5.21 -27.81 5.78
C GLU A 559 -5.05 -28.14 4.29
N PHE A 560 -4.00 -28.87 3.92
CA PHE A 560 -3.79 -29.40 2.57
C PHE A 560 -4.90 -30.39 2.16
N ASP A 561 -5.33 -31.26 3.08
CA ASP A 561 -6.37 -32.26 2.85
C ASP A 561 -7.73 -31.58 2.58
N HIS A 562 -8.11 -30.57 3.38
CA HIS A 562 -9.30 -29.73 3.10
C HIS A 562 -9.22 -29.03 1.74
N THR A 563 -8.04 -28.58 1.31
CA THR A 563 -7.83 -27.98 0.00
C THR A 563 -7.94 -29.01 -1.14
N CYS A 564 -7.47 -30.24 -0.93
CA CYS A 564 -7.68 -31.34 -1.88
C CYS A 564 -9.15 -31.73 -1.99
N GLU A 565 -9.89 -31.80 -0.87
CA GLU A 565 -11.34 -32.00 -0.90
C GLU A 565 -12.05 -30.91 -1.71
N GLU A 566 -11.64 -29.65 -1.62
CA GLU A 566 -12.23 -28.57 -2.43
C GLU A 566 -11.89 -28.73 -3.92
N ILE A 567 -10.66 -29.08 -4.27
CA ILE A 567 -10.24 -29.34 -5.66
C ILE A 567 -11.01 -30.53 -6.24
N ASP A 568 -11.08 -31.65 -5.52
CA ASP A 568 -11.80 -32.85 -5.93
C ASP A 568 -13.30 -32.58 -6.10
N ASN A 569 -13.90 -31.77 -5.22
CA ASN A 569 -15.29 -31.34 -5.37
C ASN A 569 -15.52 -30.48 -6.62
N ARG A 570 -14.53 -29.68 -7.06
CA ARG A 570 -14.58 -28.92 -8.31
C ARG A 570 -14.27 -29.77 -9.55
N LEU A 571 -13.48 -30.84 -9.41
CA LEU A 571 -13.07 -31.76 -10.47
C LEU A 571 -14.12 -32.85 -10.75
N LYS A 572 -15.06 -33.10 -9.83
CA LYS A 572 -16.19 -34.05 -10.00
C LYS A 572 -16.98 -33.79 -11.29
N GLY A 573 -16.91 -34.74 -12.22
CA GLY A 573 -17.60 -34.69 -13.51
C GLY A 573 -16.84 -33.96 -14.62
N LEU A 574 -15.65 -33.43 -14.32
CA LEU A 574 -14.72 -32.88 -15.31
C LEU A 574 -13.59 -33.88 -15.58
N LYS A 575 -12.99 -33.79 -16.78
CA LYS A 575 -11.76 -34.53 -17.12
C LYS A 575 -10.51 -33.82 -16.60
N GLU A 576 -10.53 -32.50 -16.67
CA GLU A 576 -9.47 -31.57 -16.28
C GLU A 576 -10.10 -30.31 -15.67
N LEU A 577 -9.38 -29.67 -14.74
CA LEU A 577 -9.76 -28.41 -14.11
C LEU A 577 -8.63 -27.40 -14.26
N SER A 578 -8.86 -26.31 -14.99
CA SER A 578 -7.93 -25.19 -15.11
C SER A 578 -8.20 -24.16 -14.00
N LEU A 579 -7.16 -23.78 -13.25
CA LEU A 579 -7.29 -22.88 -12.10
C LEU A 579 -6.04 -22.03 -11.85
N ASN A 580 -6.23 -20.85 -11.26
CA ASN A 580 -5.14 -19.98 -10.84
C ASN A 580 -4.59 -20.44 -9.48
N PRO A 581 -3.30 -20.80 -9.36
CA PRO A 581 -2.75 -21.40 -8.14
C PRO A 581 -2.70 -20.46 -6.94
N ALA A 582 -2.61 -19.14 -7.14
CA ALA A 582 -2.65 -18.18 -6.03
C ALA A 582 -3.97 -18.30 -5.24
N SER A 583 -5.10 -18.39 -5.96
CA SER A 583 -6.44 -18.52 -5.35
C SER A 583 -6.63 -19.76 -4.45
N ILE A 584 -5.78 -20.77 -4.60
CA ILE A 584 -5.77 -21.98 -3.77
C ILE A 584 -4.74 -21.85 -2.65
N PHE A 585 -3.49 -21.52 -2.99
CA PHE A 585 -2.40 -21.48 -2.03
C PHE A 585 -2.55 -20.34 -1.01
N ASP A 586 -3.16 -19.20 -1.36
CA ASP A 586 -3.34 -18.08 -0.43
C ASP A 586 -4.25 -18.45 0.76
N LEU A 587 -5.33 -19.21 0.53
CA LEU A 587 -6.24 -19.65 1.59
C LEU A 587 -5.66 -20.82 2.40
N LEU A 588 -4.96 -21.74 1.73
CA LEU A 588 -4.24 -22.85 2.36
C LEU A 588 -3.21 -22.32 3.38
N VAL A 589 -2.27 -21.49 2.93
CA VAL A 589 -1.21 -20.96 3.80
C VAL A 589 -1.78 -20.01 4.86
N ALA A 590 -2.78 -19.18 4.52
CA ALA A 590 -3.45 -18.31 5.50
C ALA A 590 -4.02 -19.12 6.67
N ASN A 591 -4.67 -20.26 6.41
CA ASN A 591 -5.23 -21.10 7.46
C ASN A 591 -4.15 -21.78 8.32
N ILE A 592 -3.03 -22.20 7.73
CA ILE A 592 -1.90 -22.78 8.47
C ILE A 592 -1.35 -21.78 9.50
N ILE A 593 -1.03 -20.53 9.09
CA ILE A 593 -0.54 -19.52 10.02
C ILE A 593 -1.62 -19.04 11.00
N THR A 594 -2.88 -18.91 10.57
CA THR A 594 -3.99 -18.44 11.43
C THR A 594 -4.28 -19.43 12.57
N ARG A 595 -4.23 -20.75 12.32
CA ARG A 595 -4.32 -21.78 13.37
C ARG A 595 -3.21 -21.70 14.42
N ILE A 596 -2.01 -21.24 14.02
CA ILE A 596 -0.85 -21.11 14.93
C ILE A 596 -0.98 -19.84 15.79
N LEU A 597 -1.65 -18.81 15.27
CA LEU A 597 -1.81 -17.52 15.95
C LEU A 597 -3.09 -17.43 16.81
N PHE A 598 -4.20 -18.04 16.40
CA PHE A 598 -5.55 -17.78 16.97
C PHE A 598 -6.43 -19.02 17.21
N THR A 599 -5.88 -20.23 17.07
CA THR A 599 -6.55 -21.55 17.12
C THR A 599 -7.59 -21.80 16.01
N ASN A 600 -8.37 -20.79 15.63
CA ASN A 600 -9.46 -20.86 14.66
C ASN A 600 -8.97 -20.94 13.19
N ARG A 601 -9.87 -21.36 12.29
CA ARG A 601 -9.71 -21.39 10.83
C ARG A 601 -10.60 -20.31 10.19
N PHE A 602 -10.24 -19.79 9.02
CA PHE A 602 -11.18 -19.09 8.14
C PHE A 602 -12.05 -20.11 7.40
N GLU A 603 -13.37 -20.08 7.64
CA GLU A 603 -14.32 -20.91 6.89
C GLU A 603 -14.69 -20.30 5.53
N LYS A 604 -14.73 -18.97 5.44
CA LYS A 604 -14.84 -18.19 4.20
C LYS A 604 -14.06 -16.88 4.36
N ALA A 605 -13.41 -16.44 3.28
CA ALA A 605 -12.65 -15.20 3.28
C ALA A 605 -13.58 -13.98 3.33
N ASP A 606 -13.61 -13.32 4.48
CA ASP A 606 -14.30 -12.05 4.72
C ASP A 606 -13.35 -11.14 5.52
N GLU A 607 -13.08 -9.94 5.01
CA GLU A 607 -12.19 -8.96 5.62
C GLU A 607 -12.71 -8.49 6.98
N ALA A 608 -14.03 -8.55 7.20
CA ALA A 608 -14.66 -8.32 8.50
C ALA A 608 -14.35 -9.44 9.53
N GLN A 609 -13.94 -10.65 9.12
CA GLN A 609 -13.46 -11.67 10.07
C GLN A 609 -12.07 -11.31 10.63
N PHE A 610 -11.20 -10.66 9.84
CA PHE A 610 -9.92 -10.16 10.35
C PHE A 610 -10.12 -9.00 11.34
N LEU A 611 -11.09 -8.12 11.06
CA LEU A 611 -11.52 -7.09 12.02
C LEU A 611 -12.18 -7.68 13.27
N LYS A 612 -12.94 -8.77 13.16
CA LYS A 612 -13.46 -9.54 14.32
C LYS A 612 -12.38 -10.27 15.11
N LEU A 613 -11.30 -10.72 14.48
CA LEU A 613 -10.12 -11.25 15.18
C LEU A 613 -9.43 -10.14 15.98
N LYS A 614 -9.38 -8.91 15.43
CA LYS A 614 -9.00 -7.70 16.17
C LYS A 614 -9.97 -7.36 17.30
N SER A 615 -11.22 -7.84 17.23
CA SER A 615 -12.25 -7.71 18.28
C SER A 615 -12.40 -8.95 19.18
N LYS A 616 -11.38 -9.81 19.32
CA LYS A 616 -11.24 -10.72 20.49
C LYS A 616 -10.93 -9.91 21.78
N VAL A 617 -11.77 -8.92 22.07
CA VAL A 617 -11.72 -8.06 23.27
C VAL A 617 -12.24 -8.81 24.50
N ASP A 618 -13.09 -9.82 24.29
CA ASP A 618 -13.68 -10.61 25.36
C ASP A 618 -12.72 -11.63 26.00
N VAL A 619 -11.49 -11.86 25.51
CA VAL A 619 -10.60 -12.88 26.14
C VAL A 619 -10.26 -12.54 27.60
N GLU A 620 -10.05 -11.26 27.94
CA GLU A 620 -9.86 -10.85 29.35
C GLU A 620 -11.12 -11.04 30.21
N LYS A 621 -12.30 -10.96 29.58
CA LYS A 621 -13.60 -11.18 30.20
C LYS A 621 -13.91 -12.67 30.34
N GLU A 622 -13.61 -13.49 29.34
CA GLU A 622 -13.70 -14.96 29.38
C GLU A 622 -12.78 -15.55 30.46
N ILE A 623 -11.60 -14.95 30.67
CA ILE A 623 -10.70 -15.27 31.79
C ILE A 623 -11.29 -14.84 33.14
N ALA A 624 -12.01 -13.70 33.20
CA ALA A 624 -12.64 -13.21 34.43
C ALA A 624 -13.96 -13.93 34.77
N GLU A 625 -14.69 -14.41 33.75
CA GLU A 625 -15.91 -15.22 33.84
C GLU A 625 -15.60 -16.72 34.01
N GLY A 626 -14.34 -17.13 33.80
CA GLY A 626 -13.87 -18.51 33.96
C GLY A 626 -14.20 -19.44 32.80
N THR A 627 -14.60 -18.90 31.64
CA THR A 627 -14.95 -19.65 30.43
C THR A 627 -13.74 -19.95 29.54
N HIS A 628 -12.65 -19.16 29.64
CA HIS A 628 -11.37 -19.45 28.98
C HIS A 628 -10.25 -19.61 30.02
N VAL A 629 -9.53 -20.74 29.97
CA VAL A 629 -8.56 -21.15 30.99
C VAL A 629 -7.14 -21.04 30.46
N LEU A 630 -6.41 -20.02 30.94
CA LEU A 630 -4.98 -19.87 30.70
C LEU A 630 -4.15 -20.80 31.59
N ASP A 631 -3.84 -22.01 31.10
CA ASP A 631 -2.94 -22.97 31.75
C ASP A 631 -1.71 -23.30 30.89
N GLY A 632 -0.63 -23.76 31.53
CA GLY A 632 0.60 -24.21 30.89
C GLY A 632 1.30 -23.12 30.06
N GLU A 633 1.33 -23.35 28.74
CA GLU A 633 1.93 -22.46 27.74
C GLU A 633 0.89 -21.76 26.82
N GLY A 634 -0.41 -22.03 27.00
CA GLY A 634 -1.47 -21.56 26.10
C GLY A 634 -1.75 -22.49 24.90
N ASN A 635 -2.87 -22.27 24.20
CA ASN A 635 -3.28 -23.09 23.05
C ASN A 635 -2.73 -22.56 21.71
N ASP A 636 -2.53 -21.25 21.62
CA ASP A 636 -1.98 -20.53 20.48
C ASP A 636 -1.06 -19.36 20.91
N PHE A 637 -0.54 -18.63 19.92
CA PHE A 637 0.36 -17.50 20.15
C PHE A 637 -0.27 -16.37 21.00
N VAL A 638 -1.58 -16.13 20.88
CA VAL A 638 -2.28 -15.11 21.68
C VAL A 638 -2.37 -15.54 23.13
N ASP A 639 -2.80 -16.77 23.41
CA ASP A 639 -2.83 -17.31 24.78
C ASP A 639 -1.46 -17.23 25.45
N ALA A 640 -0.41 -17.69 24.76
CA ALA A 640 0.96 -17.66 25.27
C ALA A 640 1.44 -16.23 25.61
N TYR A 641 1.07 -15.25 24.79
CA TYR A 641 1.47 -13.85 24.99
C TYR A 641 0.68 -13.21 26.14
N LEU A 642 -0.64 -13.45 26.22
CA LEU A 642 -1.47 -13.02 27.35
C LEU A 642 -0.99 -13.63 28.68
N ILE A 643 -0.59 -14.91 28.67
CA ILE A 643 0.06 -15.56 29.81
C ILE A 643 1.35 -14.83 30.22
N GLN A 644 2.17 -14.39 29.27
CA GLN A 644 3.39 -13.62 29.57
C GLN A 644 3.07 -12.24 30.17
N MET A 645 2.11 -11.50 29.57
CA MET A 645 1.64 -10.21 30.10
C MET A 645 1.16 -10.33 31.56
N VAL A 646 0.41 -11.39 31.87
CA VAL A 646 -0.09 -11.65 33.24
C VAL A 646 1.04 -12.04 34.20
N LYS A 647 2.04 -12.82 33.75
CA LYS A 647 3.24 -13.18 34.54
C LYS A 647 4.04 -11.93 34.91
N ASP A 648 4.35 -11.07 33.95
CA ASP A 648 5.16 -9.86 34.17
C ASP A 648 4.44 -8.86 35.09
N LYS A 649 3.14 -8.65 34.86
CA LYS A 649 2.29 -7.78 35.69
C LYS A 649 2.18 -8.27 37.13
N ARG A 650 2.14 -9.60 37.36
CA ARG A 650 2.17 -10.19 38.71
C ARG A 650 3.55 -10.10 39.37
N ALA A 651 4.62 -10.14 38.58
CA ALA A 651 6.00 -9.99 39.07
C ALA A 651 6.42 -8.52 39.29
N GLY A 652 5.62 -7.55 38.84
CA GLY A 652 5.94 -6.12 38.94
C GLY A 652 7.05 -5.67 37.99
N LEU A 653 7.26 -6.40 36.89
CA LEU A 653 8.33 -6.12 35.94
C LEU A 653 7.95 -5.00 34.96
N LEU A 654 8.93 -4.16 34.62
CA LEU A 654 8.90 -3.39 33.37
C LEU A 654 9.06 -4.38 32.21
N THR A 655 8.13 -4.33 31.25
CA THR A 655 7.96 -5.36 30.22
C THR A 655 7.61 -4.72 28.88
N THR A 656 8.00 -5.34 27.77
CA THR A 656 7.54 -4.96 26.42
C THR A 656 6.29 -5.72 25.96
N PHE A 657 5.74 -6.61 26.78
CA PHE A 657 4.52 -7.35 26.47
C PHE A 657 3.27 -6.50 26.77
N ASP A 658 2.78 -5.80 25.75
CA ASP A 658 1.51 -5.05 25.76
C ASP A 658 0.58 -5.43 24.59
N LYS A 659 -0.68 -4.95 24.61
CA LYS A 659 -1.73 -5.29 23.62
C LYS A 659 -1.48 -4.72 22.21
N GLU A 660 -0.80 -3.59 22.12
CA GLU A 660 -0.48 -2.96 20.84
C GLU A 660 0.73 -3.65 20.20
N THR A 661 1.77 -3.93 20.99
CA THR A 661 2.91 -4.77 20.58
C THR A 661 2.45 -6.18 20.19
N LEU A 662 1.44 -6.75 20.87
CA LEU A 662 0.78 -7.99 20.46
C LEU A 662 0.09 -7.84 19.09
N SER A 663 -0.74 -6.81 18.93
CA SER A 663 -1.47 -6.55 17.68
C SER A 663 -0.53 -6.41 16.47
N ILE A 664 0.59 -5.71 16.65
CA ILE A 664 1.61 -5.52 15.62
C ILE A 664 2.41 -6.81 15.38
N THR A 665 2.72 -7.58 16.43
CA THR A 665 3.40 -8.89 16.30
C THR A 665 2.55 -9.92 15.57
N LEU A 666 1.23 -9.94 15.81
CA LEU A 666 0.29 -10.79 15.07
C LEU A 666 0.23 -10.41 13.59
N LEU A 667 0.17 -9.12 13.28
CA LEU A 667 0.23 -8.61 11.89
C LEU A 667 1.56 -8.98 11.22
N ASP A 668 2.70 -8.75 11.90
CA ASP A 668 4.04 -9.11 11.43
C ASP A 668 4.14 -10.61 11.10
N LEU A 669 3.64 -11.49 11.97
CA LEU A 669 3.70 -12.94 11.80
C LEU A 669 2.73 -13.45 10.72
N TRP A 670 1.50 -12.92 10.68
CA TRP A 670 0.47 -13.34 9.71
C TRP A 670 0.85 -12.92 8.28
N THR A 671 1.17 -11.64 8.05
CA THR A 671 1.52 -11.13 6.72
C THR A 671 2.83 -11.72 6.20
N ALA A 672 3.82 -11.98 7.07
CA ALA A 672 5.05 -12.65 6.65
C ALA A 672 4.85 -14.15 6.38
N GLY A 673 4.06 -14.84 7.21
CA GLY A 673 3.80 -16.28 7.12
C GLY A 673 2.96 -16.67 5.90
N GLN A 674 1.92 -15.89 5.57
CA GLN A 674 1.08 -16.17 4.40
C GLN A 674 1.79 -15.85 3.08
N ALA A 675 1.89 -14.57 2.74
CA ALA A 675 2.14 -14.14 1.37
C ALA A 675 3.48 -14.65 0.81
N THR A 676 4.51 -14.77 1.65
CA THR A 676 5.85 -15.20 1.20
C THR A 676 5.90 -16.68 0.84
N THR A 677 5.17 -17.55 1.56
CA THR A 677 5.01 -18.96 1.16
C THR A 677 4.11 -19.06 -0.08
N THR A 678 2.97 -18.36 -0.17
CA THR A 678 2.12 -18.42 -1.39
C THR A 678 2.93 -18.05 -2.64
N ILE A 679 3.63 -16.92 -2.62
CA ILE A 679 4.40 -16.45 -3.78
C ILE A 679 5.48 -17.47 -4.15
N THR A 680 6.08 -18.15 -3.17
CA THR A 680 7.05 -19.23 -3.43
C THR A 680 6.40 -20.50 -3.99
N LEU A 681 5.20 -20.88 -3.54
CA LEU A 681 4.42 -21.98 -4.14
C LEU A 681 4.02 -21.68 -5.59
N VAL A 682 3.57 -20.46 -5.88
CA VAL A 682 3.22 -20.03 -7.24
C VAL A 682 4.46 -19.96 -8.15
N TRP A 683 5.63 -19.59 -7.62
CA TRP A 683 6.90 -19.75 -8.35
C TRP A 683 7.28 -21.20 -8.58
N ALA A 684 7.10 -22.08 -7.58
CA ALA A 684 7.44 -23.50 -7.69
C ALA A 684 6.74 -24.18 -8.88
N PHE A 685 5.42 -24.01 -8.99
CA PHE A 685 4.67 -24.57 -10.11
C PHE A 685 4.97 -23.87 -11.44
N ALA A 686 5.31 -22.57 -11.45
CA ALA A 686 5.77 -21.91 -12.66
C ALA A 686 7.05 -22.55 -13.20
N PHE A 687 8.02 -22.87 -12.34
CA PHE A 687 9.23 -23.60 -12.73
C PHE A 687 8.92 -25.05 -13.13
N LEU A 688 8.21 -25.82 -12.31
CA LEU A 688 7.92 -27.24 -12.61
C LEU A 688 7.21 -27.43 -13.95
N LEU A 689 6.26 -26.56 -14.29
CA LEU A 689 5.57 -26.59 -15.58
C LEU A 689 6.47 -26.22 -16.77
N ASN A 690 7.46 -25.34 -16.58
CA ASN A 690 8.43 -24.96 -17.62
C ASN A 690 9.56 -26.01 -17.79
N TYR A 691 9.81 -26.83 -16.78
CA TYR A 691 10.86 -27.85 -16.76
C TYR A 691 10.25 -29.23 -16.45
N PRO A 692 9.43 -29.80 -17.36
CA PRO A 692 8.67 -31.03 -17.13
C PRO A 692 9.56 -32.26 -16.88
N GLU A 693 10.81 -32.25 -17.34
CA GLU A 693 11.83 -33.26 -17.02
C GLU A 693 12.28 -33.22 -15.56
N VAL A 694 12.35 -32.02 -14.96
CA VAL A 694 12.55 -31.84 -13.51
C VAL A 694 11.33 -32.31 -12.75
N GLN A 695 10.11 -31.91 -13.16
CA GLN A 695 8.86 -32.38 -12.55
C GLN A 695 8.79 -33.92 -12.56
N SER A 696 9.10 -34.54 -13.71
CA SER A 696 9.07 -36.00 -13.88
C SER A 696 10.04 -36.73 -12.93
N ARG A 697 11.27 -36.23 -12.77
CA ARG A 697 12.26 -36.79 -11.81
C ARG A 697 11.84 -36.59 -10.35
N VAL A 698 11.22 -35.46 -10.02
CA VAL A 698 10.65 -35.23 -8.68
C VAL A 698 9.50 -36.21 -8.43
N GLU A 699 8.57 -36.37 -9.37
CA GLU A 699 7.48 -37.36 -9.26
C GLU A 699 8.00 -38.79 -9.10
N GLU A 700 9.02 -39.21 -9.86
CA GLU A 700 9.62 -40.55 -9.73
C GLU A 700 10.24 -40.75 -8.34
N GLU A 701 11.04 -39.79 -7.86
CA GLU A 701 11.67 -39.85 -6.53
C GLU A 701 10.61 -39.91 -5.41
N LEU A 702 9.58 -39.05 -5.49
CA LEU A 702 8.49 -39.01 -4.53
C LEU A 702 7.69 -40.32 -4.50
N ARG A 703 7.27 -40.84 -5.67
CA ARG A 703 6.54 -42.13 -5.77
C ARG A 703 7.36 -43.28 -5.22
N LYS A 704 8.67 -43.30 -5.46
CA LYS A 704 9.60 -44.32 -4.96
C LYS A 704 9.79 -44.28 -3.44
N VAL A 705 9.66 -43.10 -2.82
CA VAL A 705 9.80 -42.92 -1.36
C VAL A 705 8.47 -43.12 -0.61
N THR A 706 7.33 -42.82 -1.23
CA THR A 706 5.99 -43.05 -0.67
C THR A 706 5.37 -44.41 -1.06
N ASN A 707 6.01 -45.17 -1.95
CA ASN A 707 5.43 -46.31 -2.68
C ASN A 707 4.13 -45.96 -3.44
N GLY A 708 3.85 -44.67 -3.66
CA GLY A 708 2.58 -44.19 -4.23
C GLY A 708 1.34 -44.45 -3.38
N SER A 709 1.48 -44.87 -2.11
CA SER A 709 0.37 -45.39 -1.28
C SER A 709 0.14 -44.62 0.02
N ARG A 710 0.81 -43.47 0.22
CA ARG A 710 0.71 -42.59 1.39
C ARG A 710 1.17 -41.17 1.03
N PRO A 711 0.81 -40.14 1.82
CA PRO A 711 1.43 -38.83 1.70
C PRO A 711 2.93 -38.86 2.04
N LEU A 712 3.62 -37.85 1.52
CA LEU A 712 5.00 -37.48 1.84
C LEU A 712 5.08 -36.86 3.24
N SER A 713 6.07 -37.28 4.04
CA SER A 713 6.32 -36.79 5.40
C SER A 713 7.64 -36.01 5.47
N LEU A 714 7.80 -35.09 6.42
CA LEU A 714 9.08 -34.44 6.72
C LEU A 714 10.17 -35.46 7.09
N MET A 715 9.77 -36.62 7.62
CA MET A 715 10.67 -37.76 7.90
C MET A 715 11.29 -38.39 6.64
N ASP A 716 10.74 -38.12 5.45
CA ASP A 716 11.28 -38.58 4.18
C ASP A 716 12.34 -37.66 3.58
N LYS A 717 12.57 -36.47 4.17
CA LYS A 717 13.43 -35.42 3.59
C LYS A 717 14.86 -35.86 3.33
N THR A 718 15.39 -36.84 4.07
CA THR A 718 16.72 -37.43 3.82
C THR A 718 16.78 -38.43 2.68
N LYS A 719 15.62 -38.87 2.16
CA LYS A 719 15.44 -39.86 1.09
C LYS A 719 15.07 -39.23 -0.26
N THR A 720 14.74 -37.94 -0.28
CA THR A 720 14.33 -37.19 -1.48
C THR A 720 15.37 -36.13 -1.88
N PRO A 721 16.65 -36.49 -2.11
CA PRO A 721 17.70 -35.50 -2.36
C PRO A 721 17.43 -34.62 -3.60
N TYR A 722 16.83 -35.16 -4.67
CA TYR A 722 16.54 -34.38 -5.88
C TYR A 722 15.41 -33.37 -5.67
N PHE A 723 14.35 -33.75 -4.95
CA PHE A 723 13.30 -32.81 -4.58
C PHE A 723 13.83 -31.70 -3.65
N ASN A 724 14.75 -32.01 -2.73
CA ASN A 724 15.43 -30.97 -1.94
C ASN A 724 16.21 -30.00 -2.85
N ALA A 725 17.05 -30.52 -3.75
CA ALA A 725 17.80 -29.69 -4.70
C ALA A 725 16.87 -28.79 -5.54
N THR A 726 15.75 -29.34 -6.01
CA THR A 726 14.71 -28.59 -6.73
C THR A 726 14.10 -27.48 -5.87
N LEU A 727 13.82 -27.72 -4.58
CA LEU A 727 13.34 -26.67 -3.66
C LEU A 727 14.39 -25.58 -3.38
N HIS A 728 15.67 -25.93 -3.33
CA HIS A 728 16.75 -24.94 -3.25
C HIS A 728 16.84 -24.11 -4.55
N GLU A 729 16.73 -24.74 -5.71
CA GLU A 729 16.75 -24.04 -7.01
C GLU A 729 15.50 -23.16 -7.22
N ILE A 730 14.32 -23.60 -6.77
CA ILE A 730 13.10 -22.77 -6.75
C ILE A 730 13.34 -21.51 -5.92
N HIS A 731 13.87 -21.64 -4.70
CA HIS A 731 14.21 -20.48 -3.87
C HIS A 731 15.24 -19.56 -4.54
N ARG A 732 16.28 -20.13 -5.17
CA ARG A 732 17.34 -19.39 -5.87
C ARG A 732 16.80 -18.60 -7.06
N CYS A 733 16.04 -19.24 -7.94
CA CYS A 733 15.52 -18.64 -9.16
C CYS A 733 14.33 -17.70 -8.92
N ALA A 734 13.46 -18.00 -7.94
CA ALA A 734 12.38 -17.11 -7.51
C ALA A 734 12.94 -15.85 -6.81
N ALA A 735 13.97 -16.00 -5.96
CA ALA A 735 14.60 -14.94 -5.17
C ALA A 735 13.61 -13.88 -4.67
N ILE A 736 12.54 -14.34 -3.99
CA ILE A 736 11.32 -13.53 -3.80
C ILE A 736 11.59 -12.17 -3.16
N PHE A 737 12.55 -12.09 -2.24
CA PHE A 737 13.19 -10.84 -1.82
C PHE A 737 14.55 -10.71 -2.53
N PRO A 738 14.70 -9.84 -3.54
CA PRO A 738 15.98 -9.65 -4.21
C PRO A 738 16.99 -8.88 -3.33
N VAL A 739 16.50 -8.09 -2.38
CA VAL A 739 17.29 -7.31 -1.42
C VAL A 739 16.87 -7.68 0.00
N ASN A 740 17.82 -7.91 0.90
CA ASN A 740 17.52 -8.13 2.32
C ASN A 740 17.06 -6.84 2.99
N LEU A 741 16.19 -6.96 4.00
CA LEU A 741 15.73 -5.81 4.79
C LEU A 741 16.91 -5.18 5.54
N TRP A 742 17.03 -3.86 5.41
CA TRP A 742 18.24 -3.11 5.75
C TRP A 742 18.60 -3.22 7.25
N ARG A 743 19.90 -3.08 7.54
CA ARG A 743 20.47 -3.06 8.89
C ARG A 743 21.14 -1.73 9.16
N THR A 744 21.20 -1.35 10.43
CA THR A 744 21.98 -0.20 10.90
C THR A 744 23.18 -0.72 11.68
N THR A 745 24.33 -0.05 11.54
CA THR A 745 25.56 -0.36 12.28
C THR A 745 25.52 0.25 13.68
N GLU A 746 25.67 -0.59 14.72
CA GLU A 746 25.66 -0.12 16.11
C GLU A 746 26.99 0.48 16.60
N GLU A 747 28.11 0.17 15.95
CA GLU A 747 29.38 0.85 16.18
C GLU A 747 30.21 0.92 14.90
N ASP A 748 31.31 1.67 14.92
CA ASP A 748 32.24 1.78 13.80
C ASP A 748 32.85 0.39 13.46
N THR A 749 32.34 -0.23 12.40
CA THR A 749 32.56 -1.64 12.08
C THR A 749 33.28 -1.80 10.75
N ALA A 750 34.44 -2.47 10.74
CA ALA A 750 35.12 -2.85 9.50
C ALA A 750 34.35 -3.96 8.76
N VAL A 751 34.19 -3.82 7.44
CA VAL A 751 33.55 -4.79 6.54
C VAL A 751 34.36 -4.84 5.24
N GLY A 752 34.90 -6.01 4.90
CA GLY A 752 35.93 -6.17 3.87
C GLY A 752 37.10 -5.21 4.10
N LYS A 753 37.33 -4.31 3.13
CA LYS A 753 38.38 -3.27 3.18
C LYS A 753 37.89 -1.89 3.66
N TYR A 754 36.63 -1.76 4.09
CA TYR A 754 35.99 -0.48 4.42
C TYR A 754 35.66 -0.39 5.91
N LEU A 755 35.72 0.82 6.48
CA LEU A 755 35.23 1.11 7.83
C LEU A 755 33.86 1.78 7.72
N LEU A 756 32.80 1.07 8.11
CA LEU A 756 31.44 1.62 8.17
C LEU A 756 31.26 2.31 9.52
N ARG A 757 30.77 3.56 9.52
CA ARG A 757 30.55 4.32 10.77
C ARG A 757 29.25 3.90 11.45
N LYS A 758 29.13 4.07 12.77
CA LYS A 758 27.83 3.90 13.48
C LYS A 758 26.72 4.69 12.74
N GLY A 759 25.57 4.07 12.55
CA GLY A 759 24.44 4.67 11.81
C GLY A 759 24.52 4.52 10.28
N THR A 760 25.51 3.80 9.74
CA THR A 760 25.52 3.43 8.32
C THR A 760 24.46 2.35 8.06
N ALA A 761 23.56 2.59 7.10
CA ALA A 761 22.59 1.61 6.62
C ALA A 761 23.26 0.60 5.66
N VAL A 762 22.96 -0.69 5.81
CA VAL A 762 23.60 -1.80 5.07
C VAL A 762 22.58 -2.84 4.64
N ALA A 763 22.64 -3.31 3.39
CA ALA A 763 21.78 -4.39 2.88
C ALA A 763 22.57 -5.42 2.06
N ALA A 764 22.19 -6.69 2.17
CA ALA A 764 22.70 -7.77 1.32
C ALA A 764 21.82 -7.92 0.07
N GLN A 765 22.43 -7.92 -1.12
CA GLN A 765 21.75 -8.11 -2.40
C GLN A 765 21.56 -9.61 -2.66
N MET A 766 20.52 -10.18 -2.05
CA MET A 766 20.24 -11.62 -2.07
C MET A 766 20.11 -12.20 -3.48
N SER A 767 19.52 -11.49 -4.44
CA SER A 767 19.44 -11.96 -5.84
C SER A 767 20.79 -11.97 -6.55
N LEU A 768 21.73 -11.10 -6.18
CA LEU A 768 23.09 -11.08 -6.74
C LEU A 768 23.91 -12.22 -6.14
N ILE A 769 23.84 -12.40 -4.82
CA ILE A 769 24.50 -13.51 -4.10
C ILE A 769 24.02 -14.87 -4.63
N MET A 770 22.71 -15.02 -4.85
CA MET A 770 22.11 -16.24 -5.44
C MET A 770 22.27 -16.34 -6.97
N THR A 771 23.05 -15.45 -7.59
CA THR A 771 23.46 -15.50 -9.01
C THR A 771 24.96 -15.21 -9.21
N GLU A 772 25.80 -15.37 -8.17
CA GLU A 772 27.26 -15.32 -8.30
C GLU A 772 27.76 -16.48 -9.17
N GLU A 773 28.37 -16.17 -10.33
CA GLU A 773 28.81 -17.17 -11.33
C GLU A 773 29.89 -18.14 -10.78
N GLU A 774 30.60 -17.78 -9.71
CA GLU A 774 31.56 -18.65 -9.01
C GLU A 774 30.87 -19.85 -8.32
N PHE A 775 29.66 -19.65 -7.79
CA PHE A 775 28.88 -20.70 -7.12
C PHE A 775 27.78 -21.27 -8.01
N PHE A 776 27.24 -20.46 -8.93
CA PHE A 776 26.12 -20.81 -9.80
C PHE A 776 26.45 -20.58 -11.29
N PRO A 777 27.23 -21.47 -11.93
CA PRO A 777 27.46 -21.43 -13.38
C PRO A 777 26.14 -21.50 -14.16
N ASP A 778 25.98 -20.65 -15.18
CA ASP A 778 24.67 -20.35 -15.80
C ASP A 778 23.58 -20.10 -14.72
N PRO A 779 23.64 -18.94 -14.04
CA PRO A 779 22.69 -18.64 -12.96
C PRO A 779 21.28 -18.33 -13.49
N SER A 780 21.14 -18.10 -14.79
CA SER A 780 19.88 -17.90 -15.53
C SER A 780 19.07 -19.19 -15.67
N ARG A 781 19.73 -20.33 -15.89
CA ARG A 781 19.08 -21.62 -16.04
C ARG A 781 18.65 -22.18 -14.68
N PHE A 782 17.38 -22.60 -14.60
CA PHE A 782 16.88 -23.43 -13.52
C PHE A 782 17.45 -24.84 -13.71
N ASP A 783 18.33 -25.27 -12.81
CA ASP A 783 18.97 -26.58 -12.86
C ASP A 783 19.17 -27.12 -11.44
N PRO A 784 18.44 -28.18 -11.01
CA PRO A 784 18.66 -28.82 -9.72
C PRO A 784 19.87 -29.76 -9.65
N ASP A 785 20.50 -30.15 -10.77
CA ASP A 785 21.62 -31.10 -10.73
C ASP A 785 22.92 -30.46 -10.19
N ARG A 786 23.06 -29.13 -10.29
CA ARG A 786 24.20 -28.36 -9.75
C ARG A 786 24.48 -28.59 -8.25
N TYR A 787 23.48 -29.00 -7.47
CA TYR A 787 23.60 -29.30 -6.03
C TYR A 787 24.20 -30.69 -5.74
N PHE A 788 24.37 -31.53 -6.77
CA PHE A 788 25.10 -32.80 -6.71
C PHE A 788 26.54 -32.67 -7.20
N GLU A 789 26.79 -31.68 -8.08
CA GLU A 789 28.12 -31.36 -8.60
C GLU A 789 28.96 -30.55 -7.59
N THR A 790 28.35 -29.56 -6.93
CA THR A 790 29.04 -28.64 -6.01
C THR A 790 28.64 -28.89 -4.55
N GLU A 791 29.60 -29.33 -3.75
CA GLU A 791 29.36 -29.63 -2.33
C GLU A 791 28.98 -28.38 -1.53
N LYS A 792 27.95 -28.49 -0.67
CA LYS A 792 27.46 -27.41 0.21
C LYS A 792 26.90 -26.17 -0.53
N LEU A 793 26.52 -26.30 -1.81
CA LEU A 793 25.96 -25.19 -2.60
C LEU A 793 24.67 -24.60 -1.98
N ASP A 794 23.90 -25.43 -1.27
CA ASP A 794 22.72 -25.06 -0.49
C ASP A 794 22.93 -23.86 0.45
N LYS A 795 24.17 -23.67 0.95
CA LYS A 795 24.53 -22.61 1.90
C LYS A 795 24.65 -21.22 1.29
N HIS A 796 24.76 -21.15 -0.03
CA HIS A 796 24.79 -19.89 -0.80
C HIS A 796 23.36 -19.47 -1.23
N VAL A 797 22.37 -20.37 -1.11
CA VAL A 797 20.95 -20.09 -1.31
C VAL A 797 20.36 -19.54 0.00
N ILE A 798 20.25 -18.20 0.09
CA ILE A 798 19.93 -17.46 1.33
C ILE A 798 18.55 -16.75 1.36
N PRO A 799 17.43 -17.37 0.90
CA PRO A 799 16.13 -16.71 0.72
C PRO A 799 15.49 -16.21 2.04
N PHE A 800 15.94 -16.75 3.18
CA PHE A 800 15.49 -16.36 4.52
C PHE A 800 16.37 -15.28 5.18
N GLY A 801 17.33 -14.74 4.43
CA GLY A 801 18.34 -13.79 4.90
C GLY A 801 19.48 -14.47 5.68
N LEU A 802 20.29 -13.65 6.36
CA LEU A 802 21.46 -14.08 7.13
C LEU A 802 21.44 -13.45 8.53
N GLY A 803 22.16 -14.07 9.46
CA GLY A 803 22.49 -13.49 10.76
C GLY A 803 21.41 -13.54 11.84
N LYS A 804 21.61 -12.78 12.93
CA LYS A 804 20.71 -12.77 14.11
C LYS A 804 19.25 -12.39 13.76
N ARG A 805 19.05 -11.66 12.66
CA ARG A 805 17.74 -11.18 12.13
C ARG A 805 17.18 -12.03 10.96
N ALA A 806 17.75 -13.21 10.66
CA ALA A 806 17.19 -14.15 9.68
C ALA A 806 15.72 -14.54 10.01
N CYS A 807 14.98 -15.01 9.00
CA CYS A 807 13.53 -15.21 9.09
C CYS A 807 13.13 -16.14 10.25
N PRO A 808 12.26 -15.71 11.19
CA PRO A 808 11.75 -16.60 12.22
C PRO A 808 10.85 -17.72 11.65
N GLY A 809 10.27 -17.50 10.47
CA GLY A 809 9.39 -18.44 9.75
C GLY A 809 10.11 -19.52 8.94
N GLU A 810 11.44 -19.52 8.83
CA GLU A 810 12.17 -20.43 7.92
C GLU A 810 11.80 -21.92 8.11
N SER A 811 11.70 -22.37 9.36
CA SER A 811 11.37 -23.78 9.65
C SER A 811 9.92 -24.16 9.32
N LEU A 812 9.00 -23.19 9.28
CA LEU A 812 7.62 -23.38 8.83
C LEU A 812 7.57 -23.38 7.29
N ALA A 813 8.06 -22.31 6.66
CA ALA A 813 8.03 -22.17 5.20
C ALA A 813 8.74 -23.33 4.47
N ARG A 814 9.88 -23.82 4.99
CA ARG A 814 10.56 -25.01 4.43
C ARG A 814 9.80 -26.33 4.66
N ALA A 815 8.88 -26.40 5.61
CA ALA A 815 7.99 -27.54 5.82
C ALA A 815 6.74 -27.44 4.93
N GLU A 816 6.12 -26.25 4.85
CA GLU A 816 5.01 -25.94 3.95
C GLU A 816 5.37 -26.24 2.50
N LEU A 817 6.47 -25.68 1.99
CA LEU A 817 6.90 -25.89 0.60
C LEU A 817 7.20 -27.36 0.30
N TYR A 818 7.87 -28.07 1.22
CA TYR A 818 8.19 -29.49 1.04
C TYR A 818 6.93 -30.37 1.02
N LEU A 819 6.02 -30.17 1.98
CA LEU A 819 4.80 -30.98 2.10
C LEU A 819 3.77 -30.63 1.02
N ILE A 820 3.52 -29.35 0.76
CA ILE A 820 2.47 -28.92 -0.18
C ILE A 820 2.88 -29.27 -1.61
N ILE A 821 4.07 -28.88 -2.07
CA ILE A 821 4.51 -29.18 -3.45
C ILE A 821 4.62 -30.71 -3.65
N GLY A 822 5.22 -31.40 -2.69
CA GLY A 822 5.45 -32.85 -2.78
C GLY A 822 4.17 -33.67 -2.77
N ASN A 823 3.19 -33.34 -1.92
CA ASN A 823 1.91 -34.06 -1.92
C ASN A 823 1.01 -33.65 -3.08
N PHE A 824 1.05 -32.40 -3.54
CA PHE A 824 0.25 -31.96 -4.70
C PHE A 824 0.67 -32.70 -5.99
N LEU A 825 1.97 -32.93 -6.18
CA LEU A 825 2.53 -33.78 -7.25
C LEU A 825 2.28 -35.29 -7.05
N LEU A 826 1.77 -35.72 -5.89
CA LEU A 826 1.33 -37.11 -5.64
C LEU A 826 -0.19 -37.28 -5.77
N CYS A 827 -0.98 -36.23 -5.51
CA CYS A 827 -2.45 -36.25 -5.65
C CYS A 827 -2.92 -35.95 -7.08
N TYR A 828 -2.26 -35.02 -7.79
CA TYR A 828 -2.73 -34.50 -9.06
C TYR A 828 -1.67 -34.61 -10.16
N ARG A 829 -2.12 -34.82 -11.40
CA ARG A 829 -1.31 -34.68 -12.59
C ARG A 829 -1.40 -33.22 -13.04
N THR A 830 -0.29 -32.48 -12.89
CA THR A 830 -0.19 -31.06 -13.21
C THR A 830 0.38 -30.85 -14.60
N SER A 831 -0.32 -30.08 -15.44
CA SER A 831 0.16 -29.60 -16.74
C SER A 831 -0.12 -28.11 -16.92
N PHE A 832 0.53 -27.48 -17.90
CA PHE A 832 0.31 -26.08 -18.24
C PHE A 832 -0.96 -25.91 -19.09
N ASP A 833 -1.55 -24.72 -19.03
CA ASP A 833 -2.52 -24.25 -20.02
C ASP A 833 -1.76 -23.97 -21.34
N PRO A 834 -2.04 -24.68 -22.46
CA PRO A 834 -1.29 -24.54 -23.71
C PRO A 834 -1.28 -23.13 -24.30
N ASP A 835 -2.32 -22.34 -24.04
CA ASP A 835 -2.43 -20.95 -24.52
C ASP A 835 -1.80 -19.95 -23.53
N HIS A 836 -1.48 -20.38 -22.30
CA HIS A 836 -1.05 -19.52 -21.19
C HIS A 836 0.12 -20.09 -20.37
N MET A 837 1.23 -20.40 -21.05
CA MET A 837 2.46 -20.89 -20.41
C MET A 837 2.98 -19.93 -19.32
N PRO A 838 3.38 -20.40 -18.11
CA PRO A 838 3.83 -19.52 -17.03
C PRO A 838 5.12 -18.77 -17.39
N VAL A 839 5.10 -17.44 -17.38
CA VAL A 839 6.26 -16.64 -17.78
C VAL A 839 7.25 -16.47 -16.62
N LEU A 840 8.48 -16.98 -16.76
CA LEU A 840 9.52 -16.99 -15.72
C LEU A 840 10.20 -15.62 -15.46
N ARG A 841 9.42 -14.55 -15.31
CA ARG A 841 9.88 -13.19 -14.95
C ARG A 841 8.96 -12.59 -13.91
N SER A 842 9.39 -11.55 -13.18
CA SER A 842 8.49 -10.84 -12.27
C SER A 842 7.43 -10.05 -13.07
N ARG A 843 6.18 -10.02 -12.58
CA ARG A 843 5.07 -9.24 -13.14
C ARG A 843 5.48 -7.77 -13.30
N THR A 844 6.04 -7.21 -12.23
CA THR A 844 6.61 -5.86 -12.18
C THR A 844 8.09 -5.91 -11.83
N VAL A 845 8.85 -4.94 -12.37
CA VAL A 845 10.28 -4.73 -12.09
C VAL A 845 10.49 -3.74 -10.92
N LYS A 846 9.40 -3.17 -10.40
CA LYS A 846 9.38 -2.15 -9.34
C LYS A 846 9.08 -2.73 -7.95
N ASP A 847 8.55 -3.96 -7.89
CA ASP A 847 7.99 -4.51 -6.65
C ASP A 847 9.10 -4.99 -5.70
N LEU A 848 8.91 -4.74 -4.39
CA LEU A 848 9.82 -5.20 -3.33
C LEU A 848 9.88 -6.74 -3.23
N VAL A 849 8.88 -7.42 -3.78
CA VAL A 849 8.78 -8.88 -3.84
C VAL A 849 8.61 -9.32 -5.29
N ARG A 850 9.40 -10.29 -5.76
CA ARG A 850 9.23 -10.89 -7.10
C ARG A 850 8.02 -11.82 -7.10
N VAL A 851 6.98 -11.45 -7.85
CA VAL A 851 5.75 -12.23 -8.06
C VAL A 851 5.63 -12.54 -9.55
N PRO A 852 5.32 -13.78 -9.98
CA PRO A 852 5.14 -14.05 -11.41
C PRO A 852 3.84 -13.41 -11.93
N PRO A 853 3.70 -13.18 -13.25
CA PRO A 853 2.39 -12.94 -13.86
C PRO A 853 1.39 -14.05 -13.49
N PRO A 854 0.08 -13.76 -13.43
CA PRO A 854 -0.92 -14.79 -13.28
C PRO A 854 -0.84 -15.82 -14.41
N TYR A 855 -1.11 -17.07 -14.07
CA TYR A 855 -1.21 -18.20 -15.00
C TYR A 855 -2.16 -19.24 -14.41
N ASN A 856 -2.56 -20.23 -15.21
CA ASN A 856 -3.36 -21.36 -14.72
C ASN A 856 -2.56 -22.67 -14.72
N ILE A 857 -2.82 -23.52 -13.72
CA ILE A 857 -2.44 -24.93 -13.74
C ILE A 857 -3.66 -25.72 -14.21
N VAL A 858 -3.45 -26.66 -15.13
CA VAL A 858 -4.44 -27.68 -15.48
C VAL A 858 -4.21 -28.91 -14.60
N LEU A 859 -5.23 -29.27 -13.82
CA LEU A 859 -5.22 -30.43 -12.93
C LEU A 859 -6.07 -31.57 -13.51
N SER A 860 -5.61 -32.79 -13.31
CA SER A 860 -6.39 -34.02 -13.47
C SER A 860 -6.03 -35.02 -12.38
N HIS A 861 -6.90 -36.00 -12.10
CA HIS A 861 -6.51 -37.15 -11.29
C HIS A 861 -5.42 -37.96 -12.02
N GLN A 862 -4.53 -38.61 -11.26
CA GLN A 862 -3.32 -39.25 -11.81
C GLN A 862 -3.58 -40.53 -12.59
#